data_AF-Q7MP32-F1
#
_entry.id   AF-Q7MP32-F1
#
_cell.length_a   1.000
_cell.length_b   1.000
_cell.length_c   1.000
_cell.angle_alpha   90.00
_cell.angle_beta   90.00
_cell.angle_gamma   90.00
#
_symmetry.space_group_name_H-M   'P 1'
#
loop_
_entity.id
_entity.type
_entity.pdbx_description
1 polymer ?
#
loop_
_entity_poly.entity_id
_entity_poly.type
_entity_poly.pdbx_seq_one_letter_code
_entity_poly.pdbx_strand_id
1 'polypeptide(L)'
;MNIVRCFLAVSISLSLMACGNESSDKPDALPQIPPPPAGGYEPDFSDFETVANIDLGELKELTGQALIDGLEKQLNDSLLTRSSTAQFEIIPQWGYDTNLRVVDVNGYYALETTLAAGKVGKPSASELNGFSFKISLPNGVVKQATLSYQLSLAKPLGFGETAKSPDYIYLPGLTSGAPEVQNNKPTAAGTGFTYKFSTDRYGYLNAKYADPTNGDLTNAQLQYAEKGIKPTQGQWDLIQQNITVNDFNQDTAQANGSVTTYFNREVVAPKSGSTTDRILVDDTHPYNLQALVEVYRYYKHGADDISAVQEQKVRIKNLSFAWNNDEVALPPPVDDKPDLAGYPNIKAIDLEPLAGMQGSDLVAGIEQQLNKNLPEGTTGTFKVIPKWGFDGASNWDSENLTVEMIQGQYVLQTTIAAQAVGQPADGKEAIRNGFSFLIELPNGKVKEATMSYLYRLSTPLGNGDPSKSPDYIFLPGFTSGDPLVANSASQPGEGFTYKLNTDRYGKLSTRFTDATDNKFYNSVLQQNGADIRIDANLWHLVQQKLQTNDFVGSASTADGSLDMIYKTGVMTAKAGAVTARTQVDAHHDYKLAALMEIYRHWKHSADKESDLKEQVVQIKNITFAWKNDDINEPTTPPAANYCSTKGFTQSRALDLASINGLTGQDLLDKIGQQLGDLPAGTLTFGNSRDNIRVVENAGELALEVTYAAAETGQMATANGTDFAVPFPTGNSKLRGACFAYDLNVAIATNENKDVILLPSILLNSGNTLLSDHRYATNKYKRFSAKFVNPPHADLSWLDYSGNNYVNANTWYKMNQHLQFGDNGSGTLDFQMNDVTYFKPNAGKFDGEAFENVNHQLVDASDVDHVQFTANFDTYRHDAGGTNIQTIQYKNIAIGWNTTK
;
A
#
# COMPACT_ATOMS: atom_id res chain seq x y z
N MET A 1 32.02 -60.18 61.48
CA MET A 1 30.70 -60.48 60.90
C MET A 1 30.86 -60.47 59.39
N ASN A 2 30.71 -61.66 58.80
CA ASN A 2 30.28 -61.99 57.43
C ASN A 2 31.12 -61.41 56.27
N ILE A 3 31.96 -62.18 55.55
CA ILE A 3 31.78 -63.50 54.92
C ILE A 3 30.49 -63.58 54.07
N VAL A 4 30.67 -64.10 52.85
CA VAL A 4 29.68 -64.51 51.84
C VAL A 4 29.25 -63.40 50.86
N ARG A 5 29.93 -63.33 49.71
CA ARG A 5 29.38 -63.53 48.34
C ARG A 5 30.41 -63.19 47.25
N CYS A 6 31.50 -63.98 47.18
CA CYS A 6 32.43 -64.02 46.04
C CYS A 6 32.55 -65.43 45.41
N PHE A 7 31.54 -66.30 45.52
CA PHE A 7 31.69 -67.72 45.11
C PHE A 7 30.60 -68.32 44.22
N LEU A 8 29.81 -67.52 43.48
CA LEU A 8 28.80 -68.10 42.55
C LEU A 8 28.98 -67.76 41.06
N ALA A 9 30.07 -67.07 40.67
CA ALA A 9 30.25 -66.66 39.27
C ALA A 9 31.51 -67.21 38.57
N VAL A 10 32.33 -68.03 39.25
CA VAL A 10 33.64 -68.49 38.71
C VAL A 10 33.68 -70.00 38.40
N SER A 11 32.63 -70.75 38.69
CA SER A 11 32.61 -72.22 38.53
C SER A 11 31.72 -72.75 37.39
N ILE A 12 31.15 -71.89 36.53
CA ILE A 12 30.45 -72.32 35.30
C ILE A 12 31.29 -72.05 34.03
N SER A 13 32.36 -71.26 34.13
CA SER A 13 33.16 -70.83 32.98
C SER A 13 34.25 -71.81 32.52
N LEU A 14 34.45 -72.92 33.22
CA LEU A 14 35.57 -73.86 32.95
C LEU A 14 35.16 -75.31 32.68
N SER A 15 33.85 -75.61 32.57
CA SER A 15 33.34 -76.96 32.30
C SER A 15 32.56 -77.11 30.97
N LEU A 16 32.66 -76.14 30.06
CA LEU A 16 32.05 -76.23 28.71
C LEU A 16 33.08 -76.22 27.55
N MET A 17 34.37 -76.34 27.84
CA MET A 17 35.40 -76.60 26.82
C MET A 17 35.94 -78.03 26.95
N ALA A 18 35.18 -79.01 26.44
CA ALA A 18 35.68 -80.23 25.81
C ALA A 18 34.53 -81.23 25.58
N CYS A 19 33.95 -81.21 24.36
CA CYS A 19 33.49 -82.37 23.58
C CYS A 19 32.68 -81.84 22.41
N GLY A 20 33.09 -82.20 21.18
CA GLY A 20 32.50 -81.68 19.96
C GLY A 20 31.04 -82.08 19.75
N ASN A 21 30.33 -81.22 19.04
CA ASN A 21 29.40 -81.66 18.03
C ASN A 21 29.58 -80.72 16.83
N GLU A 22 30.15 -81.27 15.76
CA GLU A 22 29.93 -80.75 14.42
C GLU A 22 28.42 -80.82 14.16
N SER A 23 27.68 -79.74 14.43
CA SER A 23 26.37 -79.56 13.80
C SER A 23 26.58 -78.67 12.58
N SER A 24 26.23 -79.24 11.43
CA SER A 24 26.31 -78.66 10.10
C SER A 24 25.33 -77.52 9.84
N ASP A 25 24.77 -76.90 10.88
CA ASP A 25 23.89 -75.75 10.74
C ASP A 25 24.72 -74.48 10.88
N LYS A 26 25.36 -74.09 9.76
CA LYS A 26 25.74 -72.69 9.59
C LYS A 26 24.46 -71.87 9.78
N PRO A 27 24.47 -70.77 10.56
CA PRO A 27 23.36 -69.83 10.49
C PRO A 27 23.21 -69.42 9.02
N ASP A 28 22.01 -69.60 8.47
CA ASP A 28 21.68 -69.16 7.12
C ASP A 28 22.22 -67.75 6.93
N ALA A 29 23.05 -67.56 5.90
CA ALA A 29 23.64 -66.27 5.65
C ALA A 29 22.51 -65.24 5.53
N LEU A 30 22.50 -64.24 6.42
CA LEU A 30 21.50 -63.16 6.38
C LEU A 30 21.31 -62.67 4.94
N PRO A 31 20.06 -62.47 4.49
CA PRO A 31 19.73 -62.09 3.12
C PRO A 31 20.65 -60.99 2.58
N GLN A 32 21.04 -61.11 1.32
CA GLN A 32 21.80 -60.08 0.60
C GLN A 32 20.90 -59.46 -0.44
N ILE A 33 21.02 -58.14 -0.63
CA ILE A 33 20.39 -57.47 -1.76
C ILE A 33 20.99 -58.07 -3.04
N PRO A 34 20.18 -58.55 -3.99
CA PRO A 34 20.66 -59.05 -5.27
C PRO A 34 21.49 -57.98 -5.99
N PRO A 35 22.62 -58.35 -6.64
CA PRO A 35 23.33 -57.41 -7.49
C PRO A 35 22.41 -56.96 -8.64
N PRO A 36 22.45 -55.67 -9.04
CA PRO A 36 21.60 -55.18 -10.10
C PRO A 36 21.98 -55.82 -11.45
N PRO A 37 21.01 -55.99 -12.37
CA PRO A 37 21.31 -56.42 -13.74
C PRO A 37 22.16 -55.39 -14.47
N ALA A 38 22.75 -55.78 -15.61
CA ALA A 38 23.46 -54.85 -16.48
C ALA A 38 22.51 -53.72 -16.91
N GLY A 39 22.87 -52.47 -16.56
CA GLY A 39 22.04 -51.29 -16.79
C GLY A 39 21.16 -50.85 -15.62
N GLY A 40 21.10 -51.63 -14.54
CA GLY A 40 20.34 -51.31 -13.32
C GLY A 40 18.88 -51.74 -13.35
N TYR A 41 18.20 -51.64 -12.21
CA TYR A 41 16.75 -51.87 -12.11
C TYR A 41 15.96 -50.62 -12.50
N GLU A 42 14.89 -50.77 -13.27
CA GLU A 42 13.93 -49.68 -13.49
C GLU A 42 13.19 -49.34 -12.18
N PRO A 43 12.93 -48.04 -11.92
CA PRO A 43 12.14 -47.59 -10.78
C PRO A 43 10.69 -48.08 -10.88
N ASP A 44 10.00 -48.13 -9.75
CA ASP A 44 8.58 -48.49 -9.67
C ASP A 44 7.76 -47.24 -9.34
N PHE A 45 6.89 -46.85 -10.27
CA PHE A 45 6.00 -45.70 -10.14
C PHE A 45 4.52 -46.08 -10.18
N SER A 46 4.19 -47.36 -9.96
CA SER A 46 2.81 -47.84 -10.06
C SER A 46 1.82 -47.15 -9.12
N ASP A 47 2.30 -46.60 -8.01
CA ASP A 47 1.50 -45.86 -7.01
C ASP A 47 1.35 -44.34 -7.33
N PHE A 48 1.90 -43.86 -8.45
CA PHE A 48 1.93 -42.43 -8.79
C PHE A 48 1.18 -42.11 -10.08
N GLU A 49 0.34 -41.08 -10.04
CA GLU A 49 -0.47 -40.63 -11.18
C GLU A 49 0.35 -39.91 -12.26
N THR A 50 1.39 -39.19 -11.85
CA THR A 50 2.20 -38.36 -12.75
C THR A 50 3.67 -38.74 -12.63
N VAL A 51 4.36 -38.88 -13.76
CA VAL A 51 5.77 -39.23 -13.85
C VAL A 51 6.46 -38.31 -14.86
N ALA A 52 7.52 -37.63 -14.42
CA ALA A 52 8.41 -36.84 -15.26
C ALA A 52 9.77 -37.56 -15.35
N ASN A 53 10.20 -37.83 -16.58
CA ASN A 53 11.44 -38.53 -16.90
C ASN A 53 12.35 -37.64 -17.76
N ILE A 54 13.65 -37.84 -17.62
CA ILE A 54 14.67 -37.10 -18.37
C ILE A 54 15.39 -38.07 -19.31
N ASP A 55 15.40 -37.76 -20.60
CA ASP A 55 16.21 -38.47 -21.60
C ASP A 55 17.54 -37.72 -21.81
N LEU A 56 18.55 -38.18 -21.08
CA LEU A 56 19.90 -37.61 -21.16
C LEU A 56 20.56 -37.79 -22.53
N GLY A 57 20.10 -38.74 -23.37
CA GLY A 57 20.67 -38.98 -24.69
C GLY A 57 20.53 -37.78 -25.64
N GLU A 58 19.42 -37.04 -25.52
CA GLU A 58 19.17 -35.83 -26.30
C GLU A 58 19.98 -34.62 -25.82
N LEU A 59 20.52 -34.69 -24.59
CA LEU A 59 21.24 -33.57 -23.94
C LEU A 59 22.76 -33.72 -24.01
N LYS A 60 23.28 -34.75 -24.70
CA LYS A 60 24.70 -35.16 -24.66
C LYS A 60 25.73 -34.12 -25.11
N GLU A 61 25.33 -33.16 -25.95
CA GLU A 61 26.21 -32.08 -26.44
C GLU A 61 26.07 -30.79 -25.62
N LEU A 62 25.12 -30.75 -24.66
CA LEU A 62 24.85 -29.57 -23.84
C LEU A 62 25.72 -29.57 -22.59
N THR A 63 26.16 -28.38 -22.19
CA THR A 63 26.94 -28.16 -20.96
C THR A 63 26.49 -26.87 -20.27
N GLY A 64 26.80 -26.75 -18.99
CA GLY A 64 26.47 -25.57 -18.19
C GLY A 64 24.99 -25.20 -18.24
N GLN A 65 24.70 -23.91 -18.44
CA GLN A 65 23.32 -23.43 -18.44
C GLN A 65 22.46 -24.08 -19.53
N ALA A 66 23.01 -24.33 -20.72
CA ALA A 66 22.28 -24.99 -21.79
C ALA A 66 21.84 -26.42 -21.41
N LEU A 67 22.65 -27.12 -20.62
CA LEU A 67 22.26 -28.43 -20.08
C LEU A 67 21.12 -28.28 -19.06
N ILE A 68 21.19 -27.29 -18.17
CA ILE A 68 20.11 -27.02 -17.22
C ILE A 68 18.80 -26.68 -17.93
N ASP A 69 18.84 -25.75 -18.88
CA ASP A 69 17.66 -25.34 -19.67
C ASP A 69 17.08 -26.54 -20.45
N GLY A 70 17.95 -27.43 -20.96
CA GLY A 70 17.54 -28.67 -21.62
C GLY A 70 16.86 -29.67 -20.69
N LEU A 71 17.36 -29.82 -19.45
CA LEU A 71 16.73 -30.66 -18.43
C LEU A 71 15.35 -30.10 -18.05
N GLU A 72 15.25 -28.78 -17.82
CA GLU A 72 14.00 -28.11 -17.48
C GLU A 72 12.97 -28.25 -18.61
N LYS A 73 13.41 -28.04 -19.85
CA LYS A 73 12.57 -28.22 -21.04
C LYS A 73 12.00 -29.63 -21.13
N GLN A 74 12.81 -30.68 -20.94
CA GLN A 74 12.30 -32.06 -20.98
C GLN A 74 11.31 -32.35 -19.86
N LEU A 75 11.57 -31.86 -18.64
CA LEU A 75 10.62 -31.97 -17.52
C LEU A 75 9.28 -31.30 -17.87
N ASN A 76 9.31 -30.11 -18.47
CA ASN A 76 8.11 -29.37 -18.87
C ASN A 76 7.39 -29.98 -20.08
N ASP A 77 8.14 -30.51 -21.06
CA ASP A 77 7.56 -31.23 -22.21
C ASP A 77 6.79 -32.49 -21.74
N SER A 78 7.17 -33.09 -20.60
CA SER A 78 6.44 -34.21 -19.99
C SER A 78 5.08 -33.83 -19.39
N LEU A 79 4.79 -32.54 -19.17
CA LEU A 79 3.54 -32.03 -18.61
C LEU A 79 2.41 -31.87 -19.64
N LEU A 80 2.71 -31.88 -20.95
CA LEU A 80 1.83 -31.48 -22.07
C LEU A 80 0.54 -32.30 -22.26
N THR A 81 0.27 -33.29 -21.41
CA THR A 81 -1.02 -34.02 -21.38
C THR A 81 -2.06 -33.40 -20.44
N ARG A 82 -1.78 -32.29 -19.74
CA ARG A 82 -2.71 -31.60 -18.84
C ARG A 82 -2.74 -30.07 -19.04
N SER A 83 -3.90 -29.44 -18.82
CA SER A 83 -4.13 -27.99 -18.92
C SER A 83 -3.61 -27.20 -17.71
N SER A 84 -2.41 -27.52 -17.23
CA SER A 84 -1.76 -26.81 -16.13
C SER A 84 -0.92 -25.66 -16.69
N THR A 85 -1.12 -24.44 -16.19
CA THR A 85 -0.23 -23.29 -16.46
C THR A 85 1.05 -23.32 -15.63
N ALA A 86 1.15 -24.19 -14.62
CA ALA A 86 2.32 -24.35 -13.77
C ALA A 86 3.37 -25.27 -14.42
N GLN A 87 4.65 -24.93 -14.25
CA GLN A 87 5.81 -25.56 -14.88
C GLN A 87 6.86 -25.98 -13.84
N PHE A 88 7.68 -26.97 -14.17
CA PHE A 88 8.92 -27.23 -13.45
C PHE A 88 9.88 -26.05 -13.60
N GLU A 89 10.60 -25.74 -12.54
CA GLU A 89 11.69 -24.76 -12.52
C GLU A 89 12.95 -25.44 -11.98
N ILE A 90 14.05 -25.35 -12.72
CA ILE A 90 15.37 -25.78 -12.24
C ILE A 90 16.15 -24.56 -11.79
N ILE A 91 16.51 -24.53 -10.50
CA ILE A 91 17.28 -23.43 -9.90
C ILE A 91 18.74 -23.88 -9.77
N PRO A 92 19.66 -23.43 -10.65
CA PRO A 92 21.08 -23.77 -10.55
C PRO A 92 21.67 -23.22 -9.25
N GLN A 93 22.57 -23.96 -8.61
CA GLN A 93 23.25 -23.51 -7.39
C GLN A 93 24.75 -23.28 -7.63
N TRP A 94 25.50 -24.34 -7.96
CA TRP A 94 26.96 -24.26 -8.16
C TRP A 94 27.49 -25.48 -8.91
N GLY A 95 28.68 -25.38 -9.53
CA GLY A 95 29.41 -26.47 -10.18
C GLY A 95 28.80 -27.06 -11.46
N TYR A 96 27.57 -26.68 -11.81
CA TYR A 96 26.86 -27.16 -13.00
C TYR A 96 27.47 -26.64 -14.32
N ASP A 97 28.12 -25.48 -14.28
CA ASP A 97 28.73 -24.78 -15.42
C ASP A 97 30.03 -25.41 -15.91
N THR A 98 30.78 -26.02 -15.01
CA THR A 98 32.18 -26.42 -15.22
C THR A 98 32.44 -27.90 -14.99
N ASN A 99 31.59 -28.58 -14.21
CA ASN A 99 31.85 -29.94 -13.73
C ASN A 99 30.68 -30.90 -13.91
N LEU A 100 29.60 -30.48 -14.57
CA LEU A 100 28.48 -31.33 -14.93
C LEU A 100 28.42 -31.49 -16.44
N ARG A 101 28.30 -32.74 -16.90
CA ARG A 101 28.12 -33.08 -18.30
C ARG A 101 27.35 -34.37 -18.44
N VAL A 102 26.84 -34.62 -19.64
CA VAL A 102 26.31 -35.92 -20.02
C VAL A 102 27.43 -36.75 -20.67
N VAL A 103 27.52 -38.04 -20.31
CA VAL A 103 28.47 -39.00 -20.91
C VAL A 103 27.77 -40.30 -21.27
N ASP A 104 28.27 -40.97 -22.31
CA ASP A 104 27.90 -42.36 -22.62
C ASP A 104 28.81 -43.33 -21.84
N VAL A 105 28.19 -44.20 -21.06
CA VAL A 105 28.85 -45.27 -20.29
C VAL A 105 28.25 -46.61 -20.70
N ASN A 106 28.93 -47.29 -21.62
CA ASN A 106 28.53 -48.60 -22.13
C ASN A 106 27.10 -48.64 -22.72
N GLY A 107 26.71 -47.60 -23.47
CA GLY A 107 25.39 -47.48 -24.10
C GLY A 107 24.34 -46.81 -23.21
N TYR A 108 24.72 -46.29 -22.04
CA TYR A 108 23.83 -45.56 -21.13
C TYR A 108 24.29 -44.13 -20.95
N TYR A 109 23.42 -43.17 -21.23
CA TYR A 109 23.68 -41.75 -20.99
C TYR A 109 23.46 -41.39 -19.51
N ALA A 110 24.43 -40.69 -18.91
CA ALA A 110 24.41 -40.32 -17.50
C ALA A 110 24.97 -38.91 -17.27
N LEU A 111 24.42 -38.20 -16.29
CA LEU A 111 25.03 -37.02 -15.70
C LEU A 111 26.28 -37.45 -14.94
N GLU A 112 27.45 -36.99 -15.38
CA GLU A 112 28.74 -37.27 -14.74
C GLU A 112 29.31 -35.99 -14.12
N THR A 113 29.83 -36.13 -12.91
CA THR A 113 30.67 -35.12 -12.27
C THR A 113 31.96 -35.71 -11.74
N THR A 114 33.02 -34.90 -11.71
CA THR A 114 34.33 -35.30 -11.19
C THR A 114 34.54 -34.73 -9.79
N LEU A 115 34.92 -35.59 -8.85
CA LEU A 115 35.42 -35.23 -7.53
C LEU A 115 36.94 -35.41 -7.55
N ALA A 116 37.69 -34.33 -7.74
CA ALA A 116 39.14 -34.39 -7.86
C ALA A 116 39.80 -34.92 -6.58
N ALA A 117 41.01 -35.46 -6.74
CA ALA A 117 41.80 -35.98 -5.62
C ALA A 117 42.07 -34.87 -4.58
N GLY A 118 41.95 -35.22 -3.30
CA GLY A 118 42.20 -34.31 -2.19
C GLY A 118 41.25 -33.10 -2.06
N LYS A 119 40.14 -33.04 -2.81
CA LYS A 119 39.15 -31.96 -2.71
C LYS A 119 37.96 -32.33 -1.83
N VAL A 120 37.57 -31.42 -0.94
CA VAL A 120 36.43 -31.54 -0.02
C VAL A 120 35.75 -30.18 0.18
N GLY A 121 34.46 -30.18 0.50
CA GLY A 121 33.65 -28.97 0.71
C GLY A 121 32.93 -28.51 -0.55
N LYS A 122 32.04 -27.52 -0.42
CA LYS A 122 31.36 -26.93 -1.57
C LYS A 122 32.39 -26.30 -2.52
N PRO A 123 32.33 -26.57 -3.83
CA PRO A 123 33.32 -26.07 -4.76
C PRO A 123 33.23 -24.54 -4.88
N SER A 124 34.39 -23.87 -4.85
CA SER A 124 34.52 -22.51 -5.37
C SER A 124 34.57 -22.53 -6.90
N ALA A 125 34.41 -21.37 -7.56
CA ALA A 125 34.42 -21.28 -9.02
C ALA A 125 35.65 -22.01 -9.59
N SER A 126 35.45 -22.89 -10.59
CA SER A 126 36.46 -23.75 -11.24
C SER A 126 37.06 -24.90 -10.43
N GLU A 127 36.52 -25.24 -9.25
CA GLU A 127 36.92 -26.45 -8.52
C GLU A 127 36.11 -27.69 -8.93
N LEU A 128 36.82 -28.77 -9.29
CA LEU A 128 36.22 -30.07 -9.58
C LEU A 128 35.87 -30.83 -8.28
N ASN A 129 34.76 -30.45 -7.63
CA ASN A 129 34.23 -31.19 -6.49
C ASN A 129 32.70 -31.22 -6.47
N GLY A 130 32.10 -31.64 -7.58
CA GLY A 130 30.66 -31.86 -7.68
C GLY A 130 29.86 -30.73 -8.32
N PHE A 131 28.54 -30.79 -8.14
CA PHE A 131 27.55 -29.81 -8.62
C PHE A 131 26.29 -29.79 -7.75
N SER A 132 25.47 -28.74 -7.90
CA SER A 132 24.14 -28.67 -7.32
C SER A 132 23.16 -27.84 -8.14
N PHE A 133 21.91 -28.31 -8.20
CA PHE A 133 20.73 -27.55 -8.60
C PHE A 133 19.50 -28.09 -7.86
N LYS A 134 18.43 -27.30 -7.81
CA LYS A 134 17.12 -27.71 -7.28
C LYS A 134 16.12 -27.85 -8.42
N ILE A 135 15.16 -28.76 -8.28
CA ILE A 135 14.03 -28.89 -9.21
C ILE A 135 12.75 -28.64 -8.40
N SER A 136 12.04 -27.54 -8.68
CA SER A 136 10.73 -27.24 -8.09
C SER A 136 9.62 -27.95 -8.88
N LEU A 137 8.68 -28.57 -8.17
CA LEU A 137 7.50 -29.16 -8.81
C LEU A 137 6.49 -28.08 -9.18
N PRO A 138 5.71 -28.24 -10.27
CA PRO A 138 4.72 -27.26 -10.71
C PRO A 138 3.73 -26.80 -9.62
N ASN A 139 3.23 -27.74 -8.82
CA ASN A 139 2.27 -27.45 -7.75
C ASN A 139 2.95 -27.32 -6.37
N GLY A 140 4.12 -27.93 -6.16
CA GLY A 140 4.91 -27.83 -4.93
C GLY A 140 4.26 -28.40 -3.64
N VAL A 141 2.93 -28.37 -3.50
CA VAL A 141 2.17 -28.72 -2.30
C VAL A 141 1.63 -30.16 -2.34
N VAL A 142 2.35 -31.07 -2.99
CA VAL A 142 1.89 -32.46 -3.18
C VAL A 142 1.97 -33.27 -1.89
N LYS A 143 0.99 -34.14 -1.66
CA LYS A 143 0.92 -35.02 -0.48
C LYS A 143 1.84 -36.23 -0.60
N GLN A 144 1.99 -36.78 -1.80
CA GLN A 144 2.84 -37.94 -2.06
C GLN A 144 3.71 -37.69 -3.28
N ALA A 145 4.99 -37.99 -3.12
CA ALA A 145 5.97 -37.85 -4.18
C ALA A 145 7.10 -38.88 -4.05
N THR A 146 7.81 -39.09 -5.14
CA THR A 146 9.01 -39.90 -5.20
C THR A 146 10.06 -39.27 -6.08
N LEU A 147 11.32 -39.47 -5.66
CA LEU A 147 12.51 -39.20 -6.44
C LEU A 147 13.24 -40.52 -6.62
N SER A 148 13.59 -40.85 -7.86
CA SER A 148 14.46 -41.99 -8.16
C SER A 148 15.60 -41.61 -9.10
N TYR A 149 16.71 -42.35 -8.95
CA TYR A 149 17.86 -42.28 -9.83
C TYR A 149 18.71 -43.54 -9.71
N GLN A 150 19.50 -43.81 -10.74
CA GLN A 150 20.51 -44.86 -10.71
C GLN A 150 21.90 -44.27 -10.54
N LEU A 151 22.62 -44.74 -9.53
CA LEU A 151 23.96 -44.30 -9.15
C LEU A 151 25.02 -45.27 -9.68
N SER A 152 26.09 -44.73 -10.25
CA SER A 152 27.33 -45.48 -10.49
C SER A 152 28.56 -44.70 -10.04
N LEU A 153 29.48 -45.41 -9.39
CA LEU A 153 30.78 -44.88 -8.95
C LEU A 153 31.90 -45.55 -9.73
N ALA A 154 32.82 -44.75 -10.27
CA ALA A 154 33.93 -45.28 -11.07
C ALA A 154 34.96 -46.04 -10.21
N LYS A 155 35.18 -45.60 -8.97
CA LYS A 155 36.08 -46.24 -8.00
C LYS A 155 35.32 -46.83 -6.82
N PRO A 156 35.81 -47.93 -6.24
CA PRO A 156 35.19 -48.51 -5.06
C PRO A 156 35.41 -47.56 -3.87
N LEU A 157 34.36 -47.41 -3.06
CA LEU A 157 34.46 -46.69 -1.80
C LEU A 157 35.17 -47.55 -0.76
N GLY A 158 35.95 -46.91 0.11
CA GLY A 158 36.52 -47.55 1.28
C GLY A 158 37.85 -46.97 1.72
N PHE A 159 38.34 -47.49 2.84
CA PHE A 159 39.56 -47.03 3.50
C PHE A 159 40.62 -48.14 3.53
N GLY A 160 41.90 -47.74 3.53
CA GLY A 160 43.04 -48.62 3.83
C GLY A 160 43.66 -49.37 2.66
N GLU A 161 43.14 -49.22 1.43
CA GLU A 161 43.66 -49.86 0.23
C GLU A 161 43.85 -48.83 -0.89
N THR A 162 44.93 -48.95 -1.67
CA THR A 162 45.26 -48.02 -2.77
C THR A 162 44.25 -48.02 -3.92
N ALA A 163 43.40 -49.04 -4.02
CA ALA A 163 42.32 -49.11 -5.01
C ALA A 163 41.03 -48.40 -4.57
N LYS A 164 40.89 -48.02 -3.29
CA LYS A 164 39.68 -47.46 -2.70
C LYS A 164 39.85 -45.97 -2.34
N SER A 165 38.75 -45.22 -2.30
CA SER A 165 38.73 -43.84 -1.82
C SER A 165 37.75 -43.68 -0.64
N PRO A 166 38.14 -43.06 0.49
CA PRO A 166 37.29 -42.87 1.66
C PRO A 166 36.37 -41.65 1.46
N ASP A 167 35.48 -41.72 0.45
CA ASP A 167 34.67 -40.59 0.05
C ASP A 167 33.39 -40.45 0.88
N TYR A 168 33.21 -39.27 1.48
CA TYR A 168 31.94 -38.81 2.03
C TYR A 168 31.23 -37.94 1.00
N ILE A 169 30.36 -38.54 0.19
CA ILE A 169 29.70 -37.92 -0.96
C ILE A 169 28.23 -37.67 -0.60
N TYR A 170 27.71 -36.45 -0.75
CA TYR A 170 26.26 -36.23 -0.75
C TYR A 170 25.65 -36.70 -2.06
N LEU A 171 24.43 -37.22 -2.00
CA LEU A 171 23.67 -37.70 -3.15
C LEU A 171 22.29 -37.04 -3.16
N PRO A 172 21.58 -37.05 -4.31
CA PRO A 172 20.27 -36.40 -4.44
C PRO A 172 19.21 -36.91 -3.45
N GLY A 173 18.26 -36.03 -3.15
CA GLY A 173 17.13 -36.30 -2.25
C GLY A 173 16.00 -35.29 -2.41
N LEU A 174 14.99 -35.39 -1.56
CA LEU A 174 13.84 -34.48 -1.52
C LEU A 174 13.99 -33.44 -0.41
N THR A 175 13.46 -32.24 -0.63
CA THR A 175 13.51 -31.15 0.35
C THR A 175 12.33 -30.20 0.18
N SER A 176 11.94 -29.54 1.26
CA SER A 176 11.17 -28.30 1.21
C SER A 176 11.91 -27.29 2.08
N GLY A 177 12.28 -26.14 1.51
CA GLY A 177 13.16 -25.17 2.16
C GLY A 177 14.66 -25.50 2.09
N ALA A 178 15.38 -25.17 3.15
CA ALA A 178 16.83 -25.42 3.29
C ALA A 178 17.25 -25.51 4.77
N PRO A 179 16.63 -26.41 5.56
CA PRO A 179 16.98 -26.54 6.96
C PRO A 179 18.43 -27.00 7.13
N GLU A 180 19.07 -26.55 8.21
CA GLU A 180 20.40 -27.03 8.56
C GLU A 180 20.30 -28.48 9.08
N VAL A 181 21.08 -29.38 8.49
CA VAL A 181 21.16 -30.78 8.93
C VAL A 181 22.09 -30.86 10.16
N GLN A 182 21.50 -30.73 11.35
CA GLN A 182 22.22 -30.82 12.63
C GLN A 182 22.09 -32.20 13.27
N ASN A 183 23.19 -32.75 13.80
CA ASN A 183 23.18 -34.06 14.44
C ASN A 183 22.25 -34.08 15.67
N ASN A 184 21.30 -35.03 15.68
CA ASN A 184 20.40 -35.32 16.81
C ASN A 184 19.52 -34.15 17.28
N LYS A 185 19.26 -33.16 16.41
CA LYS A 185 18.38 -32.04 16.73
C LYS A 185 17.27 -31.91 15.67
N PRO A 186 16.02 -31.64 16.09
CA PRO A 186 14.99 -31.23 15.16
C PRO A 186 15.38 -29.92 14.49
N THR A 187 14.85 -29.69 13.29
CA THR A 187 15.04 -28.41 12.60
C THR A 187 14.28 -27.30 13.33
N ALA A 188 14.69 -26.05 13.13
CA ALA A 188 13.94 -24.92 13.67
C ALA A 188 12.60 -24.79 12.94
N ALA A 189 11.55 -24.38 13.68
CA ALA A 189 10.23 -24.13 13.10
C ALA A 189 10.33 -23.23 11.86
N GLY A 190 9.58 -23.57 10.81
CA GLY A 190 9.49 -22.78 9.58
C GLY A 190 10.61 -23.02 8.57
N THR A 191 11.65 -23.79 8.92
CA THR A 191 12.79 -24.05 8.02
C THR A 191 12.56 -25.19 7.01
N GLY A 192 11.56 -26.03 7.26
CA GLY A 192 11.17 -27.16 6.41
C GLY A 192 11.94 -28.45 6.68
N PHE A 193 12.11 -29.28 5.65
CA PHE A 193 12.78 -30.58 5.74
C PHE A 193 13.78 -30.82 4.59
N THR A 194 14.76 -31.69 4.83
CA THR A 194 15.66 -32.25 3.81
C THR A 194 15.89 -33.73 4.08
N TYR A 195 15.61 -34.57 3.09
CA TYR A 195 15.89 -36.01 3.12
C TYR A 195 16.76 -36.41 1.95
N LYS A 196 18.06 -36.55 2.20
CA LYS A 196 19.02 -36.99 1.18
C LYS A 196 19.93 -38.08 1.72
N PHE A 197 20.89 -38.51 0.91
CA PHE A 197 21.82 -39.58 1.27
C PHE A 197 23.26 -39.10 1.28
N SER A 198 24.11 -39.85 1.95
CA SER A 198 25.55 -39.71 1.84
C SER A 198 26.29 -41.02 1.96
N THR A 199 27.48 -41.09 1.38
CA THR A 199 28.41 -42.21 1.61
C THR A 199 29.32 -41.92 2.81
N ASP A 200 29.97 -42.96 3.34
CA ASP A 200 31.04 -42.83 4.34
C ASP A 200 32.35 -43.50 3.90
N ARG A 201 33.39 -43.34 4.75
CA ARG A 201 34.72 -43.93 4.55
C ARG A 201 34.75 -45.46 4.45
N TYR A 202 33.70 -46.16 4.89
CA TYR A 202 33.60 -47.62 4.81
C TYR A 202 32.76 -48.07 3.60
N GLY A 203 32.25 -47.11 2.82
CA GLY A 203 31.44 -47.31 1.63
C GLY A 203 29.96 -47.53 1.92
N TYR A 204 29.48 -47.30 3.15
CA TYR A 204 28.06 -47.45 3.44
C TYR A 204 27.25 -46.24 3.00
N LEU A 205 26.00 -46.50 2.61
CA LEU A 205 25.00 -45.46 2.39
C LEU A 205 24.37 -45.07 3.73
N ASN A 206 24.29 -43.78 3.99
CA ASN A 206 23.76 -43.19 5.21
C ASN A 206 22.66 -42.18 4.87
N ALA A 207 21.60 -42.15 5.66
CA ALA A 207 20.56 -41.13 5.62
C ALA A 207 21.10 -39.79 6.15
N LYS A 208 20.67 -38.69 5.53
CA LYS A 208 20.99 -37.31 5.90
C LYS A 208 19.71 -36.52 5.98
N TYR A 209 18.97 -36.82 7.05
CA TYR A 209 17.61 -36.33 7.24
C TYR A 209 17.60 -35.20 8.25
N ALA A 210 16.74 -34.21 8.00
CA ALA A 210 16.46 -33.08 8.85
C ALA A 210 14.99 -32.72 8.66
N ASP A 211 14.24 -32.73 9.76
CA ASP A 211 12.82 -32.34 9.81
C ASP A 211 12.47 -31.86 11.24
N PRO A 212 11.27 -31.28 11.44
CA PRO A 212 10.83 -30.79 12.75
C PRO A 212 10.70 -31.85 13.86
N THR A 213 10.68 -33.15 13.55
CA THR A 213 10.40 -34.21 14.52
C THR A 213 11.56 -34.39 15.50
N ASN A 214 12.71 -34.83 15.00
CA ASN A 214 13.95 -35.07 15.74
C ASN A 214 15.12 -35.32 14.76
N GLY A 215 16.35 -35.37 15.27
CA GLY A 215 17.55 -35.62 14.43
C GLY A 215 18.10 -37.05 14.49
N ASP A 216 17.29 -38.04 14.87
CA ASP A 216 17.74 -39.43 15.08
C ASP A 216 18.14 -40.18 13.78
N LEU A 217 17.64 -39.69 12.65
CA LEU A 217 17.94 -40.19 11.30
C LEU A 217 19.21 -39.57 10.69
N THR A 218 19.79 -38.54 11.30
CA THR A 218 20.97 -37.86 10.74
C THR A 218 22.21 -38.75 10.82
N ASN A 219 22.79 -39.11 9.67
CA ASN A 219 23.92 -40.05 9.52
C ASN A 219 23.58 -41.50 9.88
N ALA A 220 22.29 -41.87 9.95
CA ALA A 220 21.92 -43.25 10.22
C ALA A 220 22.26 -44.13 9.01
N GLN A 221 23.09 -45.16 9.22
CA GLN A 221 23.44 -46.14 8.18
C GLN A 221 22.18 -46.85 7.69
N LEU A 222 21.98 -46.93 6.37
CA LEU A 222 20.89 -47.70 5.78
C LEU A 222 21.24 -49.19 5.78
N GLN A 223 20.25 -50.02 6.10
CA GLN A 223 20.40 -51.45 6.27
C GLN A 223 19.30 -52.25 5.57
N TYR A 224 19.67 -53.45 5.13
CA TYR A 224 18.78 -54.52 4.71
C TYR A 224 19.11 -55.77 5.52
N ALA A 225 18.11 -56.38 6.17
CA ALA A 225 18.31 -57.52 7.07
C ALA A 225 19.49 -57.31 8.04
N GLU A 226 19.53 -56.15 8.71
CA GLU A 226 20.55 -55.70 9.68
C GLU A 226 21.96 -55.47 9.11
N LYS A 227 22.16 -55.63 7.80
CA LYS A 227 23.44 -55.38 7.13
C LYS A 227 23.43 -54.03 6.43
N GLY A 228 24.48 -53.24 6.67
CA GLY A 228 24.68 -51.97 5.97
C GLY A 228 24.81 -52.14 4.46
N ILE A 229 24.13 -51.29 3.69
CA ILE A 229 24.15 -51.32 2.22
C ILE A 229 25.29 -50.47 1.67
N LYS A 230 25.84 -50.87 0.51
CA LYS A 230 26.96 -50.17 -0.16
C LYS A 230 26.66 -50.01 -1.65
N PRO A 231 26.93 -48.84 -2.24
CA PRO A 231 26.99 -48.71 -3.69
C PRO A 231 28.05 -49.67 -4.27
N THR A 232 27.70 -50.36 -5.35
CA THR A 232 28.52 -51.35 -6.02
C THR A 232 29.34 -50.66 -7.11
N GLN A 233 30.67 -50.84 -7.08
CA GLN A 233 31.56 -50.22 -8.06
C GLN A 233 31.20 -50.65 -9.49
N GLY A 234 31.08 -49.67 -10.38
CA GLY A 234 30.86 -49.90 -11.82
C GLY A 234 29.51 -50.51 -12.18
N GLN A 235 28.61 -50.70 -11.22
CA GLN A 235 27.21 -51.11 -11.44
C GLN A 235 26.30 -49.88 -11.35
N TRP A 236 25.04 -50.07 -11.73
CA TRP A 236 23.98 -49.07 -11.63
C TRP A 236 23.02 -49.45 -10.51
N ASP A 237 23.24 -48.89 -9.32
CA ASP A 237 22.36 -49.11 -8.18
C ASP A 237 21.18 -48.15 -8.22
N LEU A 238 19.96 -48.68 -8.16
CA LEU A 238 18.73 -47.88 -8.06
C LEU A 238 18.57 -47.36 -6.63
N ILE A 239 18.42 -46.04 -6.48
CA ILE A 239 17.99 -45.39 -5.25
C ILE A 239 16.65 -44.73 -5.55
N GLN A 240 15.63 -45.08 -4.76
CA GLN A 240 14.30 -44.47 -4.85
C GLN A 240 13.82 -44.08 -3.46
N GLN A 241 13.31 -42.86 -3.33
CA GLN A 241 12.81 -42.31 -2.07
C GLN A 241 11.36 -41.87 -2.27
N ASN A 242 10.44 -42.52 -1.57
CA ASN A 242 9.03 -42.15 -1.54
C ASN A 242 8.76 -41.37 -0.26
N ILE A 243 8.04 -40.26 -0.36
CA ILE A 243 7.59 -39.46 0.78
C ILE A 243 6.07 -39.39 0.82
N THR A 244 5.53 -39.41 2.03
CA THR A 244 4.16 -38.98 2.32
C THR A 244 4.24 -37.85 3.32
N VAL A 245 3.74 -36.67 2.95
CA VAL A 245 3.72 -35.49 3.83
C VAL A 245 2.61 -35.62 4.85
N ASN A 246 2.86 -35.09 6.04
CA ASN A 246 1.89 -35.11 7.12
C ASN A 246 0.64 -34.28 6.82
N ASP A 247 -0.46 -34.65 7.47
CA ASP A 247 -1.70 -33.89 7.48
C ASP A 247 -1.69 -32.81 8.58
N PHE A 248 -2.71 -31.94 8.53
CA PHE A 248 -3.01 -30.96 9.55
C PHE A 248 -4.43 -31.17 10.10
N ASN A 249 -4.59 -30.95 11.40
CA ASN A 249 -5.90 -30.80 12.04
C ASN A 249 -6.00 -29.36 12.54
N GLN A 250 -6.74 -28.52 11.84
CA GLN A 250 -6.67 -27.06 11.99
C GLN A 250 -5.21 -26.63 11.84
N ASP A 251 -4.63 -25.96 12.85
CA ASP A 251 -3.27 -25.43 12.82
C ASP A 251 -2.22 -26.43 13.35
N THR A 252 -2.62 -27.65 13.71
CA THR A 252 -1.71 -28.63 14.33
C THR A 252 -1.26 -29.69 13.33
N ALA A 253 0.05 -29.71 13.03
CA ALA A 253 0.69 -30.76 12.24
C ALA A 253 0.56 -32.13 12.92
N GLN A 254 0.11 -33.13 12.16
CA GLN A 254 -0.04 -34.50 12.66
C GLN A 254 1.23 -35.30 12.41
N ALA A 255 1.66 -36.12 13.36
CA ALA A 255 2.79 -37.02 13.19
C ALA A 255 2.37 -38.28 12.39
N ASN A 256 2.04 -38.11 11.11
CA ASN A 256 1.61 -39.20 10.23
C ASN A 256 2.31 -39.21 8.86
N GLY A 257 3.31 -38.34 8.68
CA GLY A 257 4.18 -38.36 7.52
C GLY A 257 5.16 -39.53 7.55
N SER A 258 5.71 -39.89 6.39
CA SER A 258 6.65 -41.00 6.28
C SER A 258 7.62 -40.87 5.10
N VAL A 259 8.75 -41.58 5.22
CA VAL A 259 9.76 -41.72 4.16
C VAL A 259 10.09 -43.20 3.98
N THR A 260 9.97 -43.70 2.77
CA THR A 260 10.38 -45.06 2.41
C THR A 260 11.53 -44.99 1.41
N THR A 261 12.62 -45.70 1.69
CA THR A 261 13.78 -45.76 0.79
C THR A 261 13.93 -47.16 0.22
N TYR A 262 14.16 -47.24 -1.08
CA TYR A 262 14.45 -48.47 -1.81
C TYR A 262 15.87 -48.41 -2.35
N PHE A 263 16.60 -49.51 -2.19
CA PHE A 263 17.90 -49.73 -2.81
C PHE A 263 17.83 -51.02 -3.63
N ASN A 264 17.99 -50.91 -4.96
CA ASN A 264 17.83 -52.05 -5.88
C ASN A 264 16.50 -52.81 -5.68
N ARG A 265 15.39 -52.05 -5.56
CA ARG A 265 14.01 -52.52 -5.32
C ARG A 265 13.71 -53.12 -3.94
N GLU A 266 14.72 -53.32 -3.11
CA GLU A 266 14.52 -53.74 -1.72
C GLU A 266 14.29 -52.54 -0.82
N VAL A 267 13.31 -52.63 0.08
CA VAL A 267 13.09 -51.61 1.12
C VAL A 267 14.27 -51.65 2.09
N VAL A 268 14.89 -50.49 2.32
CA VAL A 268 16.00 -50.33 3.26
C VAL A 268 15.63 -49.35 4.36
N ALA A 269 16.06 -49.65 5.58
CA ALA A 269 15.73 -48.86 6.76
C ALA A 269 17.00 -48.26 7.40
N PRO A 270 16.92 -47.06 7.97
CA PRO A 270 17.98 -46.54 8.82
C PRO A 270 18.21 -47.44 10.04
N LYS A 271 19.47 -47.64 10.44
CA LYS A 271 19.86 -48.42 11.63
C LYS A 271 19.30 -47.86 12.93
N SER A 272 19.06 -46.55 12.97
CA SER A 272 18.52 -45.82 14.11
C SER A 272 17.50 -44.79 13.65
N GLY A 273 16.53 -44.52 14.52
CA GLY A 273 15.42 -43.60 14.27
C GLY A 273 14.25 -44.26 13.53
N SER A 274 13.11 -43.55 13.48
CA SER A 274 11.91 -43.99 12.78
C SER A 274 11.70 -43.16 11.52
N THR A 275 11.30 -43.81 10.41
CA THR A 275 10.90 -43.14 9.16
C THR A 275 9.39 -43.00 9.00
N THR A 276 8.60 -43.41 9.99
CA THR A 276 7.16 -43.18 10.09
C THR A 276 6.85 -42.18 11.19
N ASP A 277 5.59 -41.73 11.24
CA ASP A 277 5.08 -40.80 12.25
C ASP A 277 5.88 -39.50 12.30
N ARG A 278 6.29 -39.02 11.12
CA ARG A 278 7.12 -37.83 10.95
C ARG A 278 6.23 -36.60 10.75
N ILE A 279 6.68 -35.47 11.28
CA ILE A 279 6.23 -34.14 10.87
C ILE A 279 7.28 -33.64 9.87
N LEU A 280 6.92 -33.60 8.58
CA LEU A 280 7.77 -33.08 7.50
C LEU A 280 7.61 -31.57 7.38
N VAL A 281 6.37 -31.10 7.55
CA VAL A 281 5.96 -29.71 7.40
C VAL A 281 5.20 -29.28 8.66
N ASP A 282 5.59 -28.14 9.23
CA ASP A 282 4.88 -27.46 10.31
C ASP A 282 4.02 -26.30 9.78
N ASP A 283 3.18 -25.73 10.64
CA ASP A 283 2.25 -24.62 10.34
C ASP A 283 2.94 -23.28 10.05
N THR A 284 4.26 -23.22 10.20
CA THR A 284 5.06 -22.00 9.99
C THR A 284 5.92 -22.06 8.72
N HIS A 285 6.00 -23.21 8.06
CA HIS A 285 6.81 -23.41 6.86
C HIS A 285 5.98 -23.27 5.57
N PRO A 286 6.36 -22.40 4.62
CA PRO A 286 5.71 -22.35 3.31
C PRO A 286 6.14 -23.57 2.49
N TYR A 287 5.39 -24.66 2.61
CA TYR A 287 5.69 -25.93 1.93
C TYR A 287 5.75 -25.75 0.42
N ASN A 288 6.88 -26.16 -0.16
CA ASN A 288 7.11 -26.29 -1.59
C ASN A 288 8.13 -27.42 -1.79
N LEU A 289 7.65 -28.58 -2.24
CA LEU A 289 8.46 -29.74 -2.50
C LEU A 289 9.40 -29.51 -3.68
N GLN A 290 10.66 -29.83 -3.45
CA GLN A 290 11.73 -29.74 -4.42
C GLN A 290 12.57 -31.00 -4.39
N ALA A 291 13.19 -31.30 -5.52
CA ALA A 291 14.38 -32.13 -5.55
C ALA A 291 15.60 -31.30 -5.20
N LEU A 292 16.45 -31.82 -4.32
CA LEU A 292 17.80 -31.30 -4.13
C LEU A 292 18.78 -32.26 -4.82
N VAL A 293 19.18 -31.93 -6.04
CA VAL A 293 20.22 -32.66 -6.77
C VAL A 293 21.56 -32.05 -6.36
N GLU A 294 22.11 -32.54 -5.27
CA GLU A 294 23.37 -32.05 -4.69
C GLU A 294 24.38 -33.19 -4.56
N VAL A 295 25.46 -33.14 -5.35
CA VAL A 295 26.49 -34.17 -5.41
C VAL A 295 27.85 -33.56 -5.21
N TYR A 296 28.51 -33.84 -4.08
CA TYR A 296 29.89 -33.43 -3.82
C TYR A 296 30.52 -34.19 -2.66
N ARG A 297 31.86 -34.20 -2.61
CA ARG A 297 32.58 -34.67 -1.42
C ARG A 297 32.53 -33.59 -0.34
N TYR A 298 31.74 -33.80 0.71
CA TYR A 298 31.46 -32.76 1.71
C TYR A 298 32.39 -32.78 2.91
N TYR A 299 32.99 -33.93 3.19
CA TYR A 299 33.75 -34.15 4.41
C TYR A 299 34.93 -35.07 4.18
N LYS A 300 35.92 -34.94 5.04
CA LYS A 300 37.01 -35.90 5.22
C LYS A 300 37.14 -36.17 6.71
N HIS A 301 37.24 -37.44 7.07
CA HIS A 301 37.50 -37.82 8.44
C HIS A 301 38.93 -37.41 8.84
N GLY A 302 39.11 -36.82 10.03
CA GLY A 302 40.40 -36.31 10.48
C GLY A 302 41.53 -37.36 10.56
N ALA A 303 41.16 -38.63 10.69
CA ALA A 303 42.10 -39.76 10.69
C ALA A 303 42.57 -40.20 9.29
N ASP A 304 41.93 -39.73 8.21
CA ASP A 304 42.35 -40.07 6.85
C ASP A 304 43.44 -39.10 6.38
N ASP A 305 44.37 -39.55 5.54
CA ASP A 305 45.26 -38.64 4.81
C ASP A 305 44.50 -38.04 3.63
N ILE A 306 44.74 -36.76 3.31
CA ILE A 306 44.12 -36.11 2.15
C ILE A 306 44.63 -36.75 0.85
N SER A 307 45.84 -37.31 0.87
CA SER A 307 46.40 -38.09 -0.24
C SER A 307 45.65 -39.40 -0.51
N ALA A 308 44.93 -39.95 0.49
CA ALA A 308 44.11 -41.15 0.32
C ALA A 308 42.77 -40.86 -0.38
N VAL A 309 42.34 -39.59 -0.40
CA VAL A 309 41.15 -39.15 -1.12
C VAL A 309 41.50 -39.04 -2.61
N GLN A 310 41.03 -40.01 -3.39
CA GLN A 310 41.38 -40.11 -4.82
C GLN A 310 40.37 -39.38 -5.70
N GLU A 311 40.73 -39.20 -6.98
CA GLU A 311 39.74 -38.80 -7.98
C GLU A 311 38.63 -39.86 -8.09
N GLN A 312 37.39 -39.41 -8.04
CA GLN A 312 36.17 -40.21 -8.15
C GLN A 312 35.25 -39.59 -9.20
N LYS A 313 34.58 -40.43 -9.99
CA LYS A 313 33.51 -39.99 -10.90
C LYS A 313 32.19 -40.51 -10.38
N VAL A 314 31.25 -39.59 -10.19
CA VAL A 314 29.88 -39.91 -9.79
C VAL A 314 28.99 -39.76 -11.00
N ARG A 315 28.18 -40.78 -11.27
CA ARG A 315 27.30 -40.84 -12.43
C ARG A 315 25.87 -41.10 -11.99
N ILE A 316 24.94 -40.34 -12.55
CA ILE A 316 23.51 -40.44 -12.25
C ILE A 316 22.75 -40.54 -13.57
N LYS A 317 21.91 -41.57 -13.71
CA LYS A 317 20.97 -41.71 -14.84
C LYS A 317 19.56 -42.05 -14.36
N ASN A 318 18.59 -41.99 -15.27
CA ASN A 318 17.17 -42.21 -14.99
C ASN A 318 16.71 -41.37 -13.79
N LEU A 319 17.09 -40.08 -13.78
CA LEU A 319 16.61 -39.13 -12.78
C LEU A 319 15.14 -38.85 -13.08
N SER A 320 14.27 -39.29 -12.18
CA SER A 320 12.83 -39.29 -12.39
C SER A 320 12.09 -38.80 -11.16
N PHE A 321 11.01 -38.08 -11.40
CA PHE A 321 10.10 -37.55 -10.38
C PHE A 321 8.71 -38.08 -10.63
N ALA A 322 8.03 -38.54 -9.59
CA ALA A 322 6.63 -38.91 -9.69
C ALA A 322 5.83 -38.44 -8.47
N TRP A 323 4.56 -38.09 -8.66
CA TRP A 323 3.70 -37.56 -7.60
C TRP A 323 2.22 -37.83 -7.88
N ASN A 324 1.43 -37.75 -6.82
CA ASN A 324 -0.04 -37.74 -6.89
C ASN A 324 -0.55 -36.30 -6.85
N ASN A 325 -1.68 -36.07 -7.50
CA ASN A 325 -2.28 -34.74 -7.57
C ASN A 325 -2.89 -34.27 -6.25
N ASP A 326 -3.07 -35.17 -5.28
CA ASP A 326 -3.55 -34.82 -3.95
C ASP A 326 -2.61 -33.81 -3.30
N GLU A 327 -3.17 -32.67 -2.92
CA GLU A 327 -2.45 -31.60 -2.24
C GLU A 327 -2.52 -31.78 -0.72
N VAL A 328 -1.47 -31.31 -0.03
CA VAL A 328 -1.50 -31.14 1.42
C VAL A 328 -2.40 -29.94 1.73
N ALA A 329 -3.47 -30.18 2.49
CA ALA A 329 -4.30 -29.11 3.04
C ALA A 329 -3.51 -28.38 4.15
N LEU A 330 -2.71 -27.40 3.74
CA LEU A 330 -1.93 -26.58 4.67
C LEU A 330 -2.86 -25.68 5.50
N PRO A 331 -2.56 -25.48 6.80
CA PRO A 331 -3.26 -24.49 7.58
C PRO A 331 -2.96 -23.11 6.99
N PRO A 332 -3.88 -22.14 7.15
CA PRO A 332 -3.55 -20.76 6.86
C PRO A 332 -2.31 -20.37 7.69
N PRO A 333 -1.28 -19.76 7.09
CA PRO A 333 -0.14 -19.23 7.84
C PRO A 333 -0.58 -18.43 9.06
N VAL A 334 0.01 -18.69 10.23
CA VAL A 334 -0.20 -17.86 11.43
C VAL A 334 0.50 -16.52 11.19
N ASP A 335 -0.30 -15.56 10.74
CA ASP A 335 0.17 -14.23 10.43
C ASP A 335 0.39 -13.41 11.71
N ASP A 336 1.50 -12.65 11.74
CA ASP A 336 1.65 -11.56 12.70
C ASP A 336 0.44 -10.61 12.59
N LYS A 337 -0.07 -10.15 13.73
CA LYS A 337 -1.24 -9.25 13.78
C LYS A 337 -0.83 -7.80 14.03
N PRO A 338 -1.45 -6.84 13.33
CA PRO A 338 -1.19 -5.42 13.57
C PRO A 338 -1.71 -4.97 14.93
N ASP A 339 -1.07 -3.96 15.50
CA ASP A 339 -1.53 -3.32 16.73
C ASP A 339 -2.55 -2.22 16.40
N LEU A 340 -3.83 -2.57 16.51
CA LEU A 340 -4.96 -1.69 16.21
C LEU A 340 -5.59 -1.08 17.48
N ALA A 341 -4.96 -1.24 18.64
CA ALA A 341 -5.51 -0.74 19.90
C ALA A 341 -5.65 0.80 19.85
N GLY A 342 -6.81 1.29 20.28
CA GLY A 342 -7.11 2.73 20.33
C GLY A 342 -7.70 3.34 19.05
N TYR A 343 -7.88 2.55 17.98
CA TYR A 343 -8.59 2.99 16.78
C TYR A 343 -10.04 2.46 16.79
N PRO A 344 -11.06 3.34 16.84
CA PRO A 344 -12.47 2.92 16.86
C PRO A 344 -12.96 2.41 15.50
N ASN A 345 -12.40 2.92 14.40
CA ASN A 345 -12.78 2.52 13.05
C ASN A 345 -11.70 1.63 12.46
N ILE A 346 -12.07 0.41 12.04
CA ILE A 346 -11.15 -0.57 11.47
C ILE A 346 -11.79 -1.14 10.21
N LYS A 347 -11.01 -1.20 9.12
CA LYS A 347 -11.44 -1.80 7.86
C LYS A 347 -10.30 -2.58 7.21
N ALA A 348 -10.51 -3.88 7.03
CA ALA A 348 -9.63 -4.74 6.24
C ALA A 348 -10.22 -4.98 4.84
N ILE A 349 -9.36 -5.16 3.85
CA ILE A 349 -9.75 -5.58 2.51
C ILE A 349 -9.92 -7.09 2.51
N ASP A 350 -11.12 -7.56 2.17
CA ASP A 350 -11.38 -8.96 1.89
C ASP A 350 -11.02 -9.26 0.42
N LEU A 351 -9.98 -10.07 0.21
CA LEU A 351 -9.47 -10.39 -1.13
C LEU A 351 -10.20 -11.58 -1.76
N GLU A 352 -10.88 -12.44 -0.99
CA GLU A 352 -11.56 -13.62 -1.51
C GLU A 352 -12.58 -13.29 -2.63
N PRO A 353 -13.47 -12.28 -2.48
CA PRO A 353 -14.43 -11.92 -3.52
C PRO A 353 -13.80 -11.33 -4.78
N LEU A 354 -12.50 -11.00 -4.74
CA LEU A 354 -11.76 -10.35 -5.81
C LEU A 354 -10.93 -11.35 -6.63
N ALA A 355 -10.97 -12.64 -6.28
CA ALA A 355 -10.25 -13.70 -6.98
C ALA A 355 -10.57 -13.71 -8.48
N GLY A 356 -9.52 -13.69 -9.31
CA GLY A 356 -9.64 -13.66 -10.77
C GLY A 356 -9.97 -12.28 -11.37
N MET A 357 -10.18 -11.23 -10.56
CA MET A 357 -10.31 -9.85 -11.06
C MET A 357 -8.93 -9.27 -11.38
N GLN A 358 -8.88 -8.40 -12.41
CA GLN A 358 -7.67 -7.73 -12.88
C GLN A 358 -7.99 -6.29 -13.33
N GLY A 359 -6.97 -5.47 -13.57
CA GLY A 359 -7.12 -4.12 -14.13
C GLY A 359 -8.09 -3.23 -13.37
N SER A 360 -8.91 -2.46 -14.11
CA SER A 360 -9.91 -1.55 -13.53
C SER A 360 -10.96 -2.24 -12.67
N ASP A 361 -11.30 -3.49 -13.00
CA ASP A 361 -12.32 -4.25 -12.27
C ASP A 361 -11.83 -4.63 -10.88
N LEU A 362 -10.54 -5.00 -10.76
CA LEU A 362 -9.92 -5.24 -9.46
C LEU A 362 -9.90 -3.97 -8.60
N VAL A 363 -9.57 -2.82 -9.18
CA VAL A 363 -9.56 -1.53 -8.46
C VAL A 363 -10.96 -1.17 -7.96
N ALA A 364 -11.98 -1.29 -8.82
CA ALA A 364 -13.38 -1.06 -8.43
C ALA A 364 -13.84 -2.07 -7.37
N GLY A 365 -13.42 -3.33 -7.48
CA GLY A 365 -13.69 -4.37 -6.48
C GLY A 365 -13.07 -4.05 -5.13
N ILE A 366 -11.82 -3.57 -5.09
CA ILE A 366 -11.17 -3.11 -3.85
C ILE A 366 -11.97 -1.97 -3.21
N GLU A 367 -12.41 -0.97 -4.00
CA GLU A 367 -13.25 0.12 -3.50
C GLU A 367 -14.57 -0.39 -2.89
N GLN A 368 -15.23 -1.33 -3.57
CA GLN A 368 -16.46 -1.95 -3.07
C GLN A 368 -16.24 -2.68 -1.74
N GLN A 369 -15.16 -3.46 -1.62
CA GLN A 369 -14.86 -4.18 -0.36
C GLN A 369 -14.55 -3.22 0.78
N LEU A 370 -13.82 -2.13 0.50
CA LEU A 370 -13.53 -1.08 1.49
C LEU A 370 -14.77 -0.33 1.95
N ASN A 371 -15.78 -0.15 1.09
CA ASN A 371 -17.02 0.56 1.43
C ASN A 371 -18.14 -0.35 1.95
N LYS A 372 -17.99 -1.67 1.88
CA LYS A 372 -18.96 -2.63 2.42
C LYS A 372 -18.94 -2.61 3.95
N ASN A 373 -20.08 -2.33 4.59
CA ASN A 373 -20.25 -2.34 6.05
C ASN A 373 -19.24 -1.43 6.77
N LEU A 374 -19.14 -0.16 6.37
CA LEU A 374 -18.31 0.82 7.08
C LEU A 374 -18.73 0.92 8.57
N PRO A 375 -17.77 1.18 9.47
CA PRO A 375 -18.06 1.38 10.89
C PRO A 375 -19.13 2.46 11.11
N GLU A 376 -20.01 2.26 12.09
CA GLU A 376 -21.08 3.19 12.43
C GLU A 376 -20.50 4.58 12.78
N GLY A 377 -21.09 5.64 12.22
CA GLY A 377 -20.61 7.01 12.40
C GLY A 377 -19.49 7.44 11.45
N THR A 378 -19.01 6.56 10.56
CA THR A 378 -18.12 6.96 9.47
C THR A 378 -18.84 7.92 8.53
N THR A 379 -18.31 9.12 8.37
CA THR A 379 -18.71 10.07 7.34
C THR A 379 -17.87 9.83 6.07
N GLY A 380 -18.49 9.97 4.89
CA GLY A 380 -17.82 9.73 3.61
C GLY A 380 -17.57 8.26 3.27
N THR A 381 -16.80 8.02 2.20
CA THR A 381 -16.47 6.68 1.68
C THR A 381 -14.99 6.63 1.33
N PHE A 382 -14.40 5.44 1.32
CA PHE A 382 -13.12 5.23 0.67
C PHE A 382 -13.26 5.49 -0.83
N LYS A 383 -12.19 6.00 -1.44
CA LYS A 383 -12.09 6.17 -2.89
C LYS A 383 -10.77 5.58 -3.38
N VAL A 384 -10.82 4.76 -4.41
CA VAL A 384 -9.64 4.14 -4.99
C VAL A 384 -9.33 4.80 -6.32
N ILE A 385 -8.18 5.46 -6.41
CA ILE A 385 -7.77 6.24 -7.58
C ILE A 385 -6.60 5.53 -8.24
N PRO A 386 -6.79 4.92 -9.43
CA PRO A 386 -5.69 4.33 -10.17
C PRO A 386 -4.70 5.42 -10.58
N LYS A 387 -3.39 5.15 -10.46
CA LYS A 387 -2.34 6.05 -10.97
C LYS A 387 -1.75 5.51 -12.27
N TRP A 388 -1.20 4.30 -12.23
CA TRP A 388 -0.64 3.63 -13.39
C TRP A 388 -0.62 2.11 -13.18
N GLY A 389 -0.73 1.35 -14.28
CA GLY A 389 -0.91 -0.11 -14.24
C GLY A 389 -2.35 -0.59 -14.44
N PHE A 390 -3.31 0.27 -14.86
CA PHE A 390 -4.75 -0.07 -14.83
C PHE A 390 -5.59 0.37 -16.05
N ASP A 391 -5.13 1.32 -16.87
CA ASP A 391 -5.99 1.99 -17.86
C ASP A 391 -5.58 1.77 -19.33
N GLY A 392 -4.55 0.95 -19.59
CA GLY A 392 -4.06 0.63 -20.94
C GLY A 392 -3.55 1.83 -21.78
N ALA A 393 -3.65 3.05 -21.26
CA ALA A 393 -3.26 4.30 -21.93
C ALA A 393 -1.78 4.63 -21.74
N SER A 394 -1.15 4.02 -20.75
CA SER A 394 0.29 4.02 -20.49
C SER A 394 0.80 2.59 -20.64
N ASN A 395 1.98 2.38 -21.23
CA ASN A 395 2.53 1.07 -21.61
C ASN A 395 2.80 0.15 -20.39
N TRP A 396 1.73 -0.32 -19.76
CA TRP A 396 1.71 -1.22 -18.61
C TRP A 396 0.81 -2.40 -18.94
N ASP A 397 1.22 -3.57 -18.45
CA ASP A 397 0.38 -4.75 -18.47
C ASP A 397 -0.68 -4.60 -17.37
N SER A 398 -1.91 -4.21 -17.75
CA SER A 398 -3.04 -4.06 -16.82
C SER A 398 -3.47 -5.37 -16.15
N GLU A 399 -2.93 -6.50 -16.62
CA GLU A 399 -3.13 -7.84 -16.06
C GLU A 399 -2.03 -8.21 -15.04
N ASN A 400 -1.03 -7.34 -14.81
CA ASN A 400 0.10 -7.61 -13.92
C ASN A 400 -0.22 -7.52 -12.42
N LEU A 401 -1.43 -7.12 -12.05
CA LEU A 401 -1.94 -7.17 -10.68
C LEU A 401 -3.14 -8.11 -10.62
N THR A 402 -2.98 -9.22 -9.89
CA THR A 402 -4.01 -10.25 -9.76
C THR A 402 -4.26 -10.60 -8.30
N VAL A 403 -5.38 -11.27 -8.02
CA VAL A 403 -5.65 -11.90 -6.73
C VAL A 403 -5.55 -13.41 -6.88
N GLU A 404 -4.56 -14.00 -6.22
CA GLU A 404 -4.22 -15.42 -6.29
C GLU A 404 -4.53 -16.12 -4.96
N MET A 405 -4.92 -17.39 -5.02
CA MET A 405 -5.01 -18.24 -3.84
C MET A 405 -3.69 -18.99 -3.65
N ILE A 406 -2.95 -18.65 -2.60
CA ILE A 406 -1.66 -19.26 -2.29
C ILE A 406 -1.71 -19.82 -0.87
N GLN A 407 -1.50 -21.13 -0.73
CA GLN A 407 -1.47 -21.83 0.57
C GLN A 407 -2.74 -21.55 1.41
N GLY A 408 -3.91 -21.63 0.77
CA GLY A 408 -5.21 -21.42 1.42
C GLY A 408 -5.57 -19.97 1.76
N GLN A 409 -4.79 -18.99 1.28
CA GLN A 409 -5.05 -17.57 1.50
C GLN A 409 -5.05 -16.77 0.20
N TYR A 410 -5.93 -15.78 0.11
CA TYR A 410 -5.97 -14.87 -1.02
C TYR A 410 -4.94 -13.75 -0.85
N VAL A 411 -4.14 -13.52 -1.88
CA VAL A 411 -3.06 -12.51 -1.89
C VAL A 411 -3.18 -11.65 -3.14
N LEU A 412 -2.90 -10.37 -2.99
CA LEU A 412 -2.68 -9.46 -4.11
C LEU A 412 -1.26 -9.69 -4.63
N GLN A 413 -1.11 -10.12 -5.89
CA GLN A 413 0.16 -10.52 -6.48
C GLN A 413 0.51 -9.64 -7.68
N THR A 414 1.79 -9.28 -7.78
CA THR A 414 2.36 -8.66 -8.98
C THR A 414 3.74 -9.20 -9.31
N THR A 415 4.09 -9.21 -10.59
CA THR A 415 5.40 -9.65 -11.06
C THR A 415 6.21 -8.45 -11.57
N ILE A 416 7.46 -8.38 -11.12
CA ILE A 416 8.50 -7.51 -11.68
C ILE A 416 9.39 -8.40 -12.53
N ALA A 417 9.35 -8.21 -13.85
CA ALA A 417 10.17 -8.97 -14.77
C ALA A 417 11.67 -8.76 -14.49
N ALA A 418 12.48 -9.75 -14.90
CA ALA A 418 13.93 -9.59 -14.92
C ALA A 418 14.31 -8.31 -15.70
N GLN A 419 15.37 -7.63 -15.25
CA GLN A 419 15.90 -6.41 -15.88
C GLN A 419 14.99 -5.16 -15.82
N ALA A 420 13.70 -5.28 -15.51
CA ALA A 420 12.77 -4.15 -15.45
C ALA A 420 13.13 -3.15 -14.34
N VAL A 421 13.29 -1.85 -14.67
CA VAL A 421 13.61 -0.78 -13.70
C VAL A 421 12.89 0.52 -14.07
N GLY A 422 12.44 1.24 -13.05
CA GLY A 422 11.91 2.59 -13.16
C GLY A 422 10.42 2.64 -13.45
N GLN A 423 9.90 3.88 -13.47
CA GLN A 423 8.55 4.14 -13.99
C GLN A 423 8.57 4.01 -15.52
N PRO A 424 7.55 3.41 -16.13
CA PRO A 424 7.40 3.38 -17.59
C PRO A 424 7.30 4.79 -18.15
N ALA A 425 8.04 5.02 -19.23
CA ALA A 425 8.04 6.26 -19.98
C ALA A 425 7.22 6.07 -21.26
N ASP A 426 6.59 7.16 -21.72
CA ASP A 426 5.81 7.17 -22.96
C ASP A 426 6.63 6.64 -24.15
N GLY A 427 6.05 5.71 -24.92
CA GLY A 427 6.62 5.20 -26.18
C GLY A 427 7.56 3.98 -26.10
N LYS A 428 7.55 3.19 -25.02
CA LYS A 428 8.27 1.89 -24.91
C LYS A 428 7.30 0.72 -24.70
N GLU A 429 7.71 -0.51 -25.02
CA GLU A 429 6.92 -1.73 -24.78
C GLU A 429 6.45 -1.84 -23.32
N ALA A 430 5.33 -2.53 -23.10
CA ALA A 430 4.75 -2.70 -21.78
C ALA A 430 5.72 -3.40 -20.82
N ILE A 431 6.13 -2.70 -19.75
CA ILE A 431 7.07 -3.25 -18.76
C ILE A 431 6.27 -3.83 -17.59
N ARG A 432 6.45 -5.12 -17.30
CA ARG A 432 5.99 -5.73 -16.03
C ARG A 432 6.91 -5.29 -14.89
N ASN A 433 6.54 -4.22 -14.19
CA ASN A 433 7.32 -3.68 -13.07
C ASN A 433 6.44 -3.27 -11.88
N GLY A 434 5.37 -4.02 -11.56
CA GLY A 434 4.54 -3.76 -10.38
C GLY A 434 3.21 -3.02 -10.63
N PHE A 435 2.83 -2.06 -9.78
CA PHE A 435 1.58 -1.27 -9.87
C PHE A 435 1.60 0.01 -9.01
N SER A 436 0.66 0.95 -9.25
CA SER A 436 0.42 2.11 -8.37
C SER A 436 -1.03 2.60 -8.37
N PHE A 437 -1.63 2.71 -7.18
CA PHE A 437 -2.93 3.37 -6.96
C PHE A 437 -3.01 3.99 -5.56
N LEU A 438 -3.96 4.91 -5.38
CA LEU A 438 -4.26 5.56 -4.10
C LEU A 438 -5.54 4.99 -3.52
N ILE A 439 -5.58 4.87 -2.19
CA ILE A 439 -6.80 4.63 -1.42
C ILE A 439 -6.99 5.84 -0.49
N GLU A 440 -7.89 6.75 -0.84
CA GLU A 440 -8.28 7.86 0.03
C GLU A 440 -9.13 7.32 1.20
N LEU A 441 -8.81 7.73 2.43
CA LEU A 441 -9.57 7.35 3.62
C LEU A 441 -10.91 8.12 3.68
N PRO A 442 -11.93 7.62 4.40
CA PRO A 442 -13.22 8.31 4.52
C PRO A 442 -13.07 9.77 4.98
N ASN A 443 -13.74 10.67 4.26
CA ASN A 443 -13.61 12.15 4.30
C ASN A 443 -12.24 12.76 4.04
N GLY A 444 -11.16 11.97 3.96
CA GLY A 444 -9.79 12.45 3.71
C GLY A 444 -9.18 13.34 4.81
N LYS A 445 -9.93 13.76 5.83
CA LYS A 445 -9.49 14.75 6.83
C LYS A 445 -9.02 14.16 8.17
N VAL A 446 -8.97 12.84 8.26
CA VAL A 446 -8.55 12.10 9.45
C VAL A 446 -7.20 12.57 9.97
N LYS A 447 -7.12 12.92 11.26
CA LYS A 447 -5.87 13.35 11.92
C LYS A 447 -4.95 12.19 12.29
N GLU A 448 -5.52 11.08 12.75
CA GLU A 448 -4.78 9.89 13.18
C GLU A 448 -5.27 8.63 12.46
N ALA A 449 -4.35 7.95 11.77
CA ALA A 449 -4.65 6.74 11.01
C ALA A 449 -3.51 5.73 11.10
N THR A 450 -3.83 4.46 10.86
CA THR A 450 -2.85 3.40 10.71
C THR A 450 -3.16 2.56 9.48
N MET A 451 -2.10 2.13 8.80
CA MET A 451 -2.15 1.17 7.72
C MET A 451 -1.21 0.03 8.07
N SER A 452 -1.67 -1.20 7.86
CA SER A 452 -0.84 -2.39 7.98
C SER A 452 -1.07 -3.36 6.82
N TYR A 453 -0.03 -4.09 6.47
CA TYR A 453 -0.09 -5.15 5.45
C TYR A 453 1.02 -6.17 5.69
N LEU A 454 0.80 -7.41 5.26
CA LEU A 454 1.84 -8.44 5.16
C LEU A 454 2.31 -8.51 3.72
N TYR A 455 3.63 -8.52 3.52
CA TYR A 455 4.21 -8.69 2.18
C TYR A 455 5.24 -9.82 2.13
N ARG A 456 5.41 -10.41 0.94
CA ARG A 456 6.36 -11.48 0.65
C ARG A 456 7.02 -11.23 -0.71
N LEU A 457 8.30 -11.56 -0.82
CA LEU A 457 9.11 -11.51 -2.03
C LEU A 457 9.56 -12.94 -2.41
N SER A 458 9.51 -13.33 -3.68
CA SER A 458 9.90 -14.69 -4.10
C SER A 458 11.42 -14.89 -4.19
N THR A 459 12.12 -13.89 -4.72
CA THR A 459 13.55 -13.92 -5.02
C THR A 459 14.35 -13.27 -3.90
N PRO A 460 15.36 -13.95 -3.33
CA PRO A 460 16.23 -13.39 -2.31
C PRO A 460 16.90 -12.08 -2.73
N LEU A 461 16.88 -11.09 -1.83
CA LEU A 461 17.57 -9.82 -2.06
C LEU A 461 19.07 -9.94 -1.78
N GLY A 462 19.89 -9.35 -2.64
CA GLY A 462 21.34 -9.31 -2.46
C GLY A 462 22.12 -9.03 -3.74
N ASN A 463 23.42 -8.80 -3.59
CA ASN A 463 24.34 -8.55 -4.69
C ASN A 463 25.50 -9.56 -4.71
N GLY A 464 26.03 -9.83 -5.90
CA GLY A 464 27.23 -10.67 -6.09
C GLY A 464 26.98 -12.18 -6.02
N ASP A 465 25.73 -12.61 -5.89
CA ASP A 465 25.31 -14.01 -5.86
C ASP A 465 24.27 -14.24 -6.99
N PRO A 466 24.48 -15.20 -7.91
CA PRO A 466 23.54 -15.47 -9.01
C PRO A 466 22.12 -15.82 -8.56
N SER A 467 21.95 -16.33 -7.32
CA SER A 467 20.64 -16.67 -6.77
C SER A 467 19.91 -15.49 -6.13
N LYS A 468 20.45 -14.27 -6.22
CA LYS A 468 19.92 -13.07 -5.57
C LYS A 468 19.70 -11.94 -6.56
N SER A 469 18.77 -11.06 -6.24
CA SER A 469 18.49 -9.84 -7.01
C SER A 469 18.78 -8.58 -6.19
N PRO A 470 19.56 -7.60 -6.70
CA PRO A 470 19.87 -6.37 -5.99
C PRO A 470 18.75 -5.32 -6.12
N ASP A 471 17.55 -5.65 -5.65
CA ASP A 471 16.35 -4.87 -5.93
C ASP A 471 16.12 -3.69 -4.97
N TYR A 472 15.75 -2.54 -5.54
CA TYR A 472 15.21 -1.38 -4.83
C TYR A 472 13.71 -1.28 -5.12
N ILE A 473 12.89 -1.89 -4.27
CA ILE A 473 11.44 -2.00 -4.45
C ILE A 473 10.76 -1.05 -3.46
N PHE A 474 9.86 -0.21 -3.95
CA PHE A 474 8.97 0.54 -3.06
C PHE A 474 7.90 -0.36 -2.44
N LEU A 475 7.52 -0.05 -1.20
CA LEU A 475 6.41 -0.68 -0.50
C LEU A 475 5.36 0.38 -0.13
N PRO A 476 4.08 -0.02 0.07
CA PRO A 476 3.00 0.91 0.35
C PRO A 476 3.26 1.82 1.56
N GLY A 477 2.72 3.04 1.50
CA GLY A 477 2.87 4.07 2.52
C GLY A 477 1.69 5.02 2.65
N PHE A 478 1.77 6.00 3.56
CA PHE A 478 0.80 7.11 3.62
C PHE A 478 1.25 8.30 2.77
N THR A 479 0.29 9.06 2.26
CA THR A 479 0.54 10.29 1.50
C THR A 479 -0.61 11.28 1.62
N SER A 480 -0.32 12.56 1.44
CA SER A 480 -1.30 13.61 1.14
C SER A 480 -0.64 14.56 0.13
N GLY A 481 -1.28 14.76 -1.03
CA GLY A 481 -0.71 15.51 -2.16
C GLY A 481 0.28 14.75 -3.05
N ASP A 482 0.84 13.64 -2.55
CA ASP A 482 1.82 12.81 -3.27
C ASP A 482 3.02 13.59 -3.85
N PRO A 483 3.73 14.38 -3.02
CA PRO A 483 4.93 15.08 -3.45
C PRO A 483 6.02 14.13 -3.98
N LEU A 484 6.84 14.65 -4.90
CA LEU A 484 8.01 13.94 -5.37
C LEU A 484 8.98 13.66 -4.21
N VAL A 485 9.28 12.38 -3.97
CA VAL A 485 10.25 11.98 -2.94
C VAL A 485 11.68 12.27 -3.41
N ALA A 486 12.23 13.38 -2.95
CA ALA A 486 13.59 13.83 -3.25
C ALA A 486 14.42 13.99 -1.96
N ASN A 487 15.73 14.20 -2.10
CA ASN A 487 16.63 14.47 -0.96
C ASN A 487 16.51 15.94 -0.50
N SER A 488 15.29 16.40 -0.28
CA SER A 488 14.92 17.77 0.11
C SER A 488 13.59 17.72 0.86
N ALA A 489 13.30 18.74 1.68
CA ALA A 489 11.96 18.93 2.22
C ALA A 489 10.96 19.24 1.09
N SER A 490 9.68 18.93 1.30
CA SER A 490 8.60 19.31 0.39
C SER A 490 8.40 20.83 0.38
N GLN A 491 7.93 21.36 -0.75
CA GLN A 491 7.62 22.78 -0.88
C GLN A 491 6.26 23.10 -0.25
N PRO A 492 6.00 24.39 0.06
CA PRO A 492 4.71 24.80 0.59
C PRO A 492 3.53 24.35 -0.29
N GLY A 493 2.47 23.84 0.35
CA GLY A 493 1.27 23.30 -0.32
C GLY A 493 1.40 21.89 -0.91
N GLU A 494 2.59 21.29 -0.97
CA GLU A 494 2.77 19.96 -1.59
C GLU A 494 2.32 18.79 -0.71
N GLY A 495 2.38 18.92 0.62
CA GLY A 495 2.04 17.87 1.57
C GLY A 495 3.22 16.93 1.90
N PHE A 496 2.93 15.61 2.02
CA PHE A 496 3.90 14.61 2.45
C PHE A 496 3.72 13.25 1.78
N THR A 497 4.78 12.44 1.76
CA THR A 497 4.74 11.01 1.37
C THR A 497 5.67 10.20 2.25
N TYR A 498 5.15 9.14 2.86
CA TYR A 498 5.87 8.23 3.75
C TYR A 498 5.78 6.78 3.29
N LYS A 499 6.65 6.39 2.35
CA LYS A 499 6.77 5.01 1.87
C LYS A 499 8.11 4.38 2.21
N LEU A 500 8.16 3.05 2.21
CA LEU A 500 9.36 2.29 2.49
C LEU A 500 9.99 1.80 1.18
N ASN A 501 11.27 1.44 1.24
CA ASN A 501 11.93 0.74 0.13
C ASN A 501 12.94 -0.30 0.61
N THR A 502 13.19 -1.29 -0.25
CA THR A 502 14.34 -2.19 -0.10
C THR A 502 15.60 -1.59 -0.73
N ASP A 503 16.77 -2.14 -0.37
CA ASP A 503 18.03 -1.87 -1.03
C ASP A 503 18.73 -3.15 -1.53
N ARG A 504 19.84 -2.98 -2.27
CA ARG A 504 20.62 -4.09 -2.82
C ARG A 504 21.20 -5.08 -1.79
N TYR A 505 21.20 -4.71 -0.51
CA TYR A 505 21.67 -5.55 0.60
C TYR A 505 20.51 -6.23 1.35
N GLY A 506 19.28 -6.05 0.85
CA GLY A 506 18.05 -6.54 1.45
C GLY A 506 17.57 -5.72 2.64
N LYS A 507 18.10 -4.50 2.86
CA LYS A 507 17.70 -3.68 4.01
C LYS A 507 16.43 -2.90 3.72
N LEU A 508 15.60 -2.74 4.75
CA LEU A 508 14.45 -1.86 4.71
C LEU A 508 14.88 -0.41 5.04
N SER A 509 14.46 0.54 4.22
CA SER A 509 14.80 1.96 4.34
C SER A 509 13.59 2.86 4.11
N THR A 510 13.71 4.13 4.50
CA THR A 510 12.65 5.13 4.36
C THR A 510 12.79 5.93 3.07
N ARG A 511 11.67 6.25 2.44
CA ARG A 511 11.55 7.16 1.30
C ARG A 511 10.49 8.20 1.67
N PHE A 512 10.84 9.00 2.67
CA PHE A 512 9.96 9.96 3.30
C PHE A 512 10.27 11.38 2.82
N THR A 513 9.23 12.16 2.59
CA THR A 513 9.31 13.59 2.32
C THR A 513 8.17 14.31 3.03
N ASP A 514 8.48 15.45 3.65
CA ASP A 514 7.56 16.40 4.25
C ASP A 514 8.27 17.76 4.39
N ALA A 515 7.61 18.77 4.96
CA ALA A 515 8.13 20.13 5.03
C ALA A 515 9.23 20.33 6.11
N THR A 516 9.55 19.32 6.92
CA THR A 516 10.44 19.43 8.08
C THR A 516 11.92 19.45 7.68
N ASP A 517 12.41 18.34 7.12
CA ASP A 517 13.80 18.15 6.68
C ASP A 517 13.94 16.93 5.77
N ASN A 518 15.13 16.76 5.17
CA ASN A 518 15.47 15.65 4.27
C ASN A 518 16.21 14.49 4.96
N LYS A 519 16.33 14.48 6.29
CA LYS A 519 17.19 13.52 7.01
C LYS A 519 16.71 12.07 6.89
N PHE A 520 15.44 11.88 6.55
CA PHE A 520 14.85 10.57 6.30
C PHE A 520 15.00 10.06 4.87
N TYR A 521 15.57 10.85 3.97
CA TYR A 521 15.75 10.37 2.61
C TYR A 521 16.72 9.17 2.61
N ASN A 522 16.20 7.98 2.34
CA ASN A 522 16.94 6.72 2.29
C ASN A 522 17.60 6.31 3.62
N SER A 523 16.94 6.57 4.75
CA SER A 523 17.42 6.18 6.08
C SER A 523 17.15 4.70 6.33
N VAL A 524 18.17 3.93 6.72
CA VAL A 524 18.02 2.50 7.04
C VAL A 524 17.19 2.33 8.31
N LEU A 525 16.23 1.42 8.29
CA LEU A 525 15.40 1.09 9.45
C LEU A 525 16.05 0.01 10.30
N GLN A 526 15.92 0.17 11.62
CA GLN A 526 16.53 -0.68 12.62
C GLN A 526 15.52 -1.12 13.68
N GLN A 527 15.70 -2.33 14.17
CA GLN A 527 14.99 -2.87 15.33
C GLN A 527 16.02 -3.42 16.31
N ASN A 528 15.94 -3.00 17.58
CA ASN A 528 16.93 -3.35 18.61
C ASN A 528 18.39 -3.04 18.22
N GLY A 529 18.61 -1.97 17.44
CA GLY A 529 19.93 -1.53 16.97
C GLY A 529 20.51 -2.31 15.78
N ALA A 530 19.79 -3.30 15.25
CA ALA A 530 20.18 -4.05 14.05
C ALA A 530 19.38 -3.58 12.83
N ASP A 531 20.03 -3.51 11.67
CA ASP A 531 19.37 -3.21 10.39
C ASP A 531 18.31 -4.28 10.07
N ILE A 532 17.09 -3.85 9.75
CA ILE A 532 16.03 -4.76 9.34
C ILE A 532 16.33 -5.27 7.93
N ARG A 533 16.30 -6.59 7.74
CA ARG A 533 16.55 -7.25 6.46
C ARG A 533 15.36 -8.11 6.05
N ILE A 534 15.06 -8.08 4.75
CA ILE A 534 13.91 -8.77 4.18
C ILE A 534 14.36 -10.10 3.60
N ASP A 535 13.85 -11.17 4.17
CA ASP A 535 14.08 -12.53 3.71
C ASP A 535 13.03 -12.91 2.66
N ALA A 536 13.46 -13.54 1.58
CA ALA A 536 12.54 -14.04 0.57
C ALA A 536 11.73 -15.23 1.11
N ASN A 537 10.54 -15.42 0.52
CA ASN A 537 9.57 -16.46 0.83
C ASN A 537 9.01 -16.43 2.25
N LEU A 538 9.28 -15.39 3.03
CA LEU A 538 8.67 -15.13 4.34
C LEU A 538 7.67 -13.98 4.26
N TRP A 539 6.63 -14.06 5.09
CA TRP A 539 5.67 -12.98 5.29
C TRP A 539 6.23 -11.97 6.29
N HIS A 540 6.12 -10.69 5.93
CA HIS A 540 6.64 -9.57 6.70
C HIS A 540 5.51 -8.59 7.00
N LEU A 541 5.06 -8.51 8.26
CA LEU A 541 4.11 -7.49 8.68
C LEU A 541 4.82 -6.14 8.75
N VAL A 542 4.24 -5.15 8.07
CA VAL A 542 4.59 -3.73 8.19
C VAL A 542 3.36 -2.98 8.62
N GLN A 543 3.53 -2.09 9.61
CA GLN A 543 2.50 -1.18 10.04
C GLN A 543 3.07 0.22 10.20
N GLN A 544 2.32 1.22 9.74
CA GLN A 544 2.57 2.63 9.96
C GLN A 544 1.41 3.23 10.77
N LYS A 545 1.71 4.01 11.79
CA LYS A 545 0.72 4.79 12.56
C LYS A 545 1.07 6.26 12.39
N LEU A 546 0.23 6.97 11.66
CA LEU A 546 0.39 8.38 11.36
C LEU A 546 -0.44 9.21 12.34
N GLN A 547 0.18 10.26 12.86
CA GLN A 547 -0.49 11.42 13.44
C GLN A 547 -0.05 12.66 12.66
N THR A 548 -0.99 13.28 11.95
CA THR A 548 -0.73 14.52 11.20
C THR A 548 -0.65 15.71 12.15
N ASN A 549 0.19 16.69 11.82
CA ASN A 549 0.31 17.91 12.60
C ASN A 549 -0.98 18.75 12.66
N ASP A 550 -1.10 19.61 13.67
CA ASP A 550 -2.24 20.53 13.82
C ASP A 550 -1.89 21.97 13.38
N PHE A 551 -2.85 22.89 13.53
CA PHE A 551 -2.71 24.32 13.26
C PHE A 551 -3.02 25.19 14.48
N VAL A 552 -2.32 26.32 14.60
CA VAL A 552 -2.68 27.42 15.49
C VAL A 552 -2.95 28.65 14.62
N GLY A 553 -4.23 28.93 14.35
CA GLY A 553 -4.62 29.91 13.33
C GLY A 553 -4.26 29.40 11.93
N SER A 554 -3.43 30.15 11.20
CA SER A 554 -2.91 29.75 9.89
C SER A 554 -1.47 29.17 9.94
N ALA A 555 -0.91 28.97 11.13
CA ALA A 555 0.44 28.43 11.28
C ALA A 555 0.37 26.93 11.60
N SER A 556 1.10 26.13 10.83
CA SER A 556 1.27 24.71 11.13
C SER A 556 2.11 24.51 12.38
N THR A 557 1.75 23.50 13.16
CA THR A 557 2.54 23.06 14.30
C THR A 557 3.53 21.95 13.89
N ALA A 558 4.50 21.69 14.75
CA ALA A 558 5.48 20.62 14.57
C ALA A 558 5.23 19.54 15.62
N ASP A 559 4.03 18.97 15.62
CA ASP A 559 3.57 17.94 16.56
C ASP A 559 3.16 16.64 15.85
N GLY A 560 3.32 16.57 14.53
CA GLY A 560 3.06 15.36 13.78
C GLY A 560 4.09 14.26 14.04
N SER A 561 3.67 13.02 13.86
CA SER A 561 4.52 11.85 14.03
C SER A 561 4.15 10.66 13.15
N LEU A 562 5.10 9.74 13.00
CA LEU A 562 4.93 8.46 12.32
C LEU A 562 5.59 7.34 13.14
N ASP A 563 4.80 6.46 13.73
CA ASP A 563 5.33 5.22 14.30
C ASP A 563 5.34 4.12 13.23
N MET A 564 6.39 3.30 13.26
CA MET A 564 6.59 2.21 12.30
C MET A 564 6.81 0.93 13.08
N ILE A 565 6.13 -0.15 12.70
CA ILE A 565 6.25 -1.47 13.32
C ILE A 565 6.55 -2.50 12.24
N TYR A 566 7.55 -3.34 12.50
CA TYR A 566 7.90 -4.49 11.66
C TYR A 566 7.75 -5.76 12.49
N LYS A 567 7.00 -6.73 11.93
CA LYS A 567 6.47 -7.86 12.70
C LYS A 567 5.70 -7.32 13.92
N THR A 568 6.20 -7.53 15.13
CA THR A 568 5.58 -7.06 16.37
C THR A 568 6.40 -6.01 17.13
N GLY A 569 7.50 -5.51 16.55
CA GLY A 569 8.37 -4.56 17.23
C GLY A 569 8.52 -3.22 16.51
N VAL A 570 8.78 -2.18 17.29
CA VAL A 570 8.95 -0.80 16.81
C VAL A 570 10.23 -0.69 15.97
N MET A 571 10.10 -0.08 14.81
CA MET A 571 11.21 0.30 13.94
C MET A 571 11.69 1.71 14.29
N THR A 572 12.98 1.93 14.16
CA THR A 572 13.61 3.25 14.30
C THR A 572 14.45 3.54 13.08
N ALA A 573 14.45 4.78 12.60
CA ALA A 573 15.34 5.18 11.52
C ALA A 573 16.74 5.44 12.06
N LYS A 574 17.76 5.03 11.30
CA LYS A 574 19.17 5.29 11.65
C LYS A 574 19.52 6.78 11.65
N ALA A 575 18.80 7.56 10.84
CA ALA A 575 18.89 9.01 10.74
C ALA A 575 17.48 9.63 10.60
N GLY A 576 17.27 10.79 11.24
CA GLY A 576 15.98 11.49 11.31
C GLY A 576 15.13 11.11 12.53
N ALA A 577 14.30 12.03 13.02
CA ALA A 577 13.37 11.81 14.14
C ALA A 577 11.92 11.81 13.64
N VAL A 578 11.16 10.73 13.91
CA VAL A 578 9.83 10.50 13.32
C VAL A 578 8.70 11.22 14.07
N THR A 579 9.08 12.13 14.96
CA THR A 579 8.23 12.94 15.81
C THR A 579 8.55 14.40 15.57
N ALA A 580 7.63 15.29 15.96
CA ALA A 580 7.76 16.72 15.75
C ALA A 580 7.93 17.11 14.28
N ARG A 581 7.13 16.48 13.42
CA ARG A 581 7.09 16.71 11.98
C ARG A 581 6.00 17.73 11.65
N THR A 582 6.24 18.47 10.58
CA THR A 582 5.24 19.28 9.89
C THR A 582 4.97 18.63 8.54
N GLN A 583 3.89 17.86 8.45
CA GLN A 583 3.49 17.12 7.25
C GLN A 583 2.64 17.96 6.30
N VAL A 584 1.85 18.89 6.84
CA VAL A 584 0.96 19.76 6.07
C VAL A 584 1.07 21.20 6.55
N ASP A 585 0.93 22.14 5.62
CA ASP A 585 0.87 23.57 5.87
C ASP A 585 -0.49 24.16 5.52
N ALA A 586 -0.66 25.47 5.75
CA ALA A 586 -1.96 26.11 5.56
C ALA A 586 -2.39 26.30 4.09
N HIS A 587 -1.51 25.99 3.13
CA HIS A 587 -1.81 26.06 1.70
C HIS A 587 -2.17 24.69 1.11
N HIS A 588 -2.01 23.62 1.88
CA HIS A 588 -2.25 22.25 1.43
C HIS A 588 -3.73 21.84 1.62
N ASP A 589 -4.38 21.37 0.55
CA ASP A 589 -5.71 20.73 0.61
C ASP A 589 -5.56 19.29 1.13
N TYR A 590 -5.58 19.14 2.46
CA TYR A 590 -5.30 17.86 3.10
C TYR A 590 -6.33 16.78 2.73
N LYS A 591 -5.80 15.70 2.13
CA LYS A 591 -6.54 14.49 1.80
C LYS A 591 -5.65 13.28 2.04
N LEU A 592 -5.84 12.65 3.20
CA LEU A 592 -5.10 11.47 3.60
C LEU A 592 -5.44 10.27 2.71
N ALA A 593 -4.40 9.71 2.10
CA ALA A 593 -4.49 8.51 1.30
C ALA A 593 -3.38 7.51 1.66
N ALA A 594 -3.66 6.24 1.44
CA ALA A 594 -2.62 5.22 1.31
C ALA A 594 -2.16 5.13 -0.14
N LEU A 595 -0.85 5.25 -0.35
CA LEU A 595 -0.18 5.04 -1.63
C LEU A 595 0.22 3.57 -1.75
N MET A 596 -0.58 2.81 -2.48
CA MET A 596 -0.31 1.41 -2.83
C MET A 596 0.58 1.37 -4.06
N GLU A 597 1.88 1.58 -3.86
CA GLU A 597 2.87 1.71 -4.94
C GLU A 597 4.03 0.75 -4.75
N ILE A 598 4.20 -0.18 -5.70
CA ILE A 598 5.23 -1.22 -5.68
C ILE A 598 5.82 -1.36 -7.06
N TYR A 599 7.13 -1.16 -7.14
CA TYR A 599 7.92 -1.36 -8.36
C TYR A 599 9.41 -1.33 -8.05
N ARG A 600 10.22 -1.95 -8.92
CA ARG A 600 11.68 -1.75 -8.89
C ARG A 600 11.99 -0.37 -9.43
N HIS A 601 12.31 0.56 -8.54
CA HIS A 601 12.40 1.98 -8.90
C HIS A 601 13.82 2.42 -9.28
N TRP A 602 14.83 1.66 -8.89
CA TRP A 602 16.22 2.03 -9.09
C TRP A 602 17.13 0.81 -9.25
N LYS A 603 18.25 1.03 -9.93
CA LYS A 603 19.36 0.08 -10.08
C LYS A 603 20.65 0.81 -9.74
N HIS A 604 21.45 0.25 -8.84
CA HIS A 604 22.75 0.83 -8.52
C HIS A 604 23.67 0.79 -9.74
N SER A 605 24.51 1.81 -9.89
CA SER A 605 25.51 1.89 -10.97
C SER A 605 26.53 0.75 -10.99
N ALA A 606 26.65 -0.01 -9.89
CA ALA A 606 27.60 -1.11 -9.75
C ALA A 606 26.97 -2.47 -10.10
N ASP A 607 25.64 -2.53 -10.20
CA ASP A 607 24.91 -3.73 -10.57
C ASP A 607 24.67 -3.74 -12.09
N LYS A 608 24.82 -4.91 -12.71
CA LYS A 608 24.47 -5.08 -14.13
C LYS A 608 22.97 -5.30 -14.25
N GLU A 609 22.42 -4.93 -15.39
CA GLU A 609 21.01 -5.16 -15.68
C GLU A 609 20.66 -6.65 -15.63
N SER A 610 21.56 -7.52 -16.11
CA SER A 610 21.46 -8.99 -16.01
C SER A 610 21.42 -9.57 -14.59
N ASP A 611 21.82 -8.77 -13.59
CA ASP A 611 21.81 -9.19 -12.19
C ASP A 611 20.40 -9.07 -11.60
N LEU A 612 19.52 -8.26 -12.20
CA LEU A 612 18.14 -8.10 -11.79
C LEU A 612 17.30 -9.29 -12.25
N LYS A 613 16.86 -10.10 -11.30
CA LYS A 613 16.04 -11.30 -11.54
C LYS A 613 14.57 -10.95 -11.54
N GLU A 614 13.75 -11.90 -11.96
CA GLU A 614 12.31 -11.78 -11.76
C GLU A 614 12.01 -11.74 -10.26
N GLN A 615 11.02 -10.94 -9.87
CA GLN A 615 10.57 -10.81 -8.49
C GLN A 615 9.05 -10.84 -8.46
N VAL A 616 8.48 -11.80 -7.74
CA VAL A 616 7.05 -11.84 -7.44
C VAL A 616 6.85 -11.18 -6.08
N VAL A 617 5.99 -10.17 -6.04
CA VAL A 617 5.61 -9.45 -4.82
C VAL A 617 4.17 -9.81 -4.49
N GLN A 618 3.93 -10.24 -3.27
CA GLN A 618 2.60 -10.60 -2.78
C GLN A 618 2.27 -9.82 -1.52
N ILE A 619 1.01 -9.39 -1.39
CA ILE A 619 0.49 -8.64 -0.25
C ILE A 619 -0.84 -9.22 0.20
N LYS A 620 -1.08 -9.28 1.51
CA LYS A 620 -2.36 -9.66 2.11
C LYS A 620 -2.62 -8.91 3.42
N ASN A 621 -3.80 -9.11 3.99
CA ASN A 621 -4.24 -8.53 5.27
C ASN A 621 -4.09 -7.00 5.30
N ILE A 622 -4.38 -6.34 4.19
CA ILE A 622 -4.33 -4.88 4.07
C ILE A 622 -5.43 -4.31 4.95
N THR A 623 -5.04 -3.59 5.99
CA THR A 623 -5.94 -3.06 7.01
C THR A 623 -5.67 -1.58 7.23
N PHE A 624 -6.76 -0.81 7.28
CA PHE A 624 -6.78 0.59 7.66
C PHE A 624 -7.53 0.73 8.99
N ALA A 625 -7.02 1.57 9.89
CA ALA A 625 -7.78 1.98 11.06
C ALA A 625 -7.56 3.47 11.33
N TRP A 626 -8.58 4.14 11.86
CA TRP A 626 -8.54 5.59 12.08
C TRP A 626 -9.37 6.03 13.28
N LYS A 627 -9.03 7.21 13.81
CA LYS A 627 -9.81 7.91 14.84
C LYS A 627 -10.84 8.83 14.21
N ASN A 628 -11.80 9.28 15.02
CA ASN A 628 -12.86 10.18 14.59
C ASN A 628 -12.43 11.65 14.48
N ASP A 629 -11.25 11.99 15.01
CA ASP A 629 -10.76 13.36 14.99
C ASP A 629 -10.25 13.72 13.60
N ASP A 630 -10.84 14.78 13.03
CA ASP A 630 -10.34 15.41 11.81
C ASP A 630 -9.24 16.44 12.15
N ILE A 631 -8.41 16.75 11.17
CA ILE A 631 -7.49 17.88 11.25
C ILE A 631 -8.28 19.18 11.37
N ASN A 632 -7.84 20.10 12.24
CA ASN A 632 -8.45 21.42 12.29
C ASN A 632 -8.05 22.19 11.03
N GLU A 633 -9.00 22.61 10.21
CA GLU A 633 -8.65 23.38 9.02
C GLU A 633 -8.10 24.76 9.40
N PRO A 634 -7.06 25.26 8.71
CA PRO A 634 -6.55 26.60 8.93
C PRO A 634 -7.65 27.60 8.62
N THR A 635 -8.02 28.42 9.61
CA THR A 635 -8.97 29.52 9.42
C THR A 635 -8.29 30.56 8.53
N THR A 636 -8.50 30.49 7.22
CA THR A 636 -8.10 31.55 6.30
C THR A 636 -8.97 32.76 6.63
N PRO A 637 -8.43 33.93 7.04
CA PRO A 637 -9.26 35.12 7.13
C PRO A 637 -9.88 35.36 5.74
N PRO A 638 -11.18 35.74 5.66
CA PRO A 638 -11.82 36.00 4.38
C PRO A 638 -10.96 36.99 3.58
N ALA A 639 -10.78 36.72 2.28
CA ALA A 639 -10.06 37.62 1.39
C ALA A 639 -10.60 39.05 1.56
N ALA A 640 -9.69 40.03 1.61
CA ALA A 640 -10.07 41.40 1.84
C ALA A 640 -11.11 41.87 0.80
N ASN A 641 -12.32 42.17 1.27
CA ASN A 641 -13.39 42.77 0.49
C ASN A 641 -13.64 44.22 0.94
N TYR A 642 -14.52 44.92 0.23
CA TYR A 642 -14.82 46.32 0.50
C TYR A 642 -15.32 46.62 1.92
N CYS A 643 -15.91 45.64 2.63
CA CYS A 643 -16.28 45.82 4.04
C CYS A 643 -15.11 45.57 5.00
N SER A 644 -14.29 44.53 4.77
CA SER A 644 -13.10 44.27 5.61
C SER A 644 -12.10 45.43 5.61
N THR A 645 -11.92 46.13 4.47
CA THR A 645 -11.04 47.30 4.35
C THR A 645 -11.51 48.51 5.17
N LYS A 646 -12.75 48.50 5.66
CA LYS A 646 -13.34 49.56 6.49
C LYS A 646 -13.31 49.24 7.99
N GLY A 647 -12.57 48.21 8.41
CA GLY A 647 -12.43 47.85 9.82
C GLY A 647 -13.57 46.99 10.38
N PHE A 648 -14.44 46.46 9.52
CA PHE A 648 -15.40 45.43 9.92
C PHE A 648 -14.66 44.10 10.11
N THR A 649 -14.61 43.64 11.36
CA THR A 649 -13.83 42.46 11.79
C THR A 649 -14.32 41.15 11.20
N GLN A 650 -15.54 41.12 10.67
CA GLN A 650 -16.14 39.97 10.01
C GLN A 650 -16.75 40.44 8.68
N SER A 651 -16.60 39.66 7.61
CA SER A 651 -17.17 39.99 6.30
C SER A 651 -17.29 38.78 5.37
N ARG A 652 -18.19 38.86 4.39
CA ARG A 652 -18.40 37.88 3.32
C ARG A 652 -18.62 38.58 1.98
N ALA A 653 -18.20 37.94 0.89
CA ALA A 653 -18.41 38.43 -0.48
C ALA A 653 -19.19 37.39 -1.28
N LEU A 654 -20.00 37.85 -2.23
CA LEU A 654 -20.74 36.99 -3.14
C LEU A 654 -19.87 36.60 -4.33
N ASP A 655 -19.64 35.31 -4.52
CA ASP A 655 -18.94 34.76 -5.67
C ASP A 655 -19.91 34.55 -6.84
N LEU A 656 -19.93 35.51 -7.76
CA LEU A 656 -20.79 35.48 -8.95
C LEU A 656 -20.45 34.34 -9.91
N ALA A 657 -19.22 33.81 -9.92
CA ALA A 657 -18.84 32.71 -10.80
C ALA A 657 -19.55 31.41 -10.39
N SER A 658 -19.62 31.16 -9.08
CA SER A 658 -20.28 29.96 -8.53
C SER A 658 -21.81 29.93 -8.70
N ILE A 659 -22.43 31.08 -8.99
CA ILE A 659 -23.89 31.20 -9.18
C ILE A 659 -24.29 31.56 -10.61
N ASN A 660 -23.34 31.58 -11.54
CA ASN A 660 -23.60 31.83 -12.94
C ASN A 660 -24.48 30.72 -13.54
N GLY A 661 -25.49 31.09 -14.31
CA GLY A 661 -26.46 30.17 -14.92
C GLY A 661 -27.59 29.70 -13.98
N LEU A 662 -27.54 30.03 -12.68
CA LEU A 662 -28.65 29.75 -11.75
C LEU A 662 -29.76 30.80 -11.90
N THR A 663 -31.01 30.38 -11.67
CA THR A 663 -32.20 31.25 -11.69
C THR A 663 -33.16 30.87 -10.57
N GLY A 664 -34.14 31.74 -10.27
CA GLY A 664 -35.20 31.45 -9.30
C GLY A 664 -34.68 31.10 -7.91
N GLN A 665 -35.24 30.05 -7.30
CA GLN A 665 -34.92 29.63 -5.94
C GLN A 665 -33.48 29.12 -5.79
N ASP A 666 -32.92 28.46 -6.79
CA ASP A 666 -31.54 27.93 -6.72
C ASP A 666 -30.50 29.07 -6.64
N LEU A 667 -30.73 30.15 -7.39
CA LEU A 667 -29.92 31.36 -7.32
C LEU A 667 -30.04 31.99 -5.92
N LEU A 668 -31.26 32.09 -5.40
CA LEU A 668 -31.54 32.69 -4.10
C LEU A 668 -30.92 31.89 -2.95
N ASP A 669 -31.03 30.56 -2.99
CA ASP A 669 -30.44 29.65 -2.00
C ASP A 669 -28.92 29.79 -1.96
N LYS A 670 -28.27 29.88 -3.12
CA LYS A 670 -26.81 30.06 -3.17
C LYS A 670 -26.36 31.42 -2.67
N ILE A 671 -27.11 32.50 -2.96
CA ILE A 671 -26.85 33.82 -2.37
C ILE A 671 -26.99 33.76 -0.84
N GLY A 672 -28.04 33.10 -0.33
CA GLY A 672 -28.27 32.92 1.10
C GLY A 672 -27.19 32.10 1.81
N GLN A 673 -26.72 31.02 1.19
CA GLN A 673 -25.62 30.21 1.70
C GLN A 673 -24.33 31.02 1.81
N GLN A 674 -23.97 31.76 0.75
CA GLN A 674 -22.71 32.52 0.71
C GLN A 674 -22.71 33.70 1.67
N LEU A 675 -23.73 34.56 1.63
CA LEU A 675 -23.76 35.78 2.43
C LEU A 675 -24.30 35.55 3.85
N GLY A 676 -25.30 34.69 4.03
CA GLY A 676 -26.04 34.56 5.29
C GLY A 676 -25.83 33.25 6.07
N ASP A 677 -25.08 32.28 5.53
CA ASP A 677 -24.94 30.93 6.12
C ASP A 677 -26.28 30.18 6.24
N LEU A 678 -27.18 30.44 5.30
CA LEU A 678 -28.55 29.95 5.39
C LEU A 678 -28.70 28.59 4.71
N PRO A 679 -29.45 27.64 5.29
CA PRO A 679 -29.88 26.44 4.60
C PRO A 679 -30.66 26.77 3.31
N ALA A 680 -30.57 25.88 2.32
CA ALA A 680 -31.42 25.95 1.13
C ALA A 680 -32.92 26.01 1.50
N GLY A 681 -33.69 26.80 0.76
CA GLY A 681 -35.12 27.04 1.00
C GLY A 681 -35.46 28.01 2.13
N THR A 682 -34.46 28.61 2.80
CA THR A 682 -34.71 29.57 3.89
C THR A 682 -35.18 30.93 3.37
N LEU A 683 -34.62 31.37 2.26
CA LEU A 683 -34.97 32.64 1.64
C LEU A 683 -36.12 32.45 0.65
N THR A 684 -36.99 33.44 0.54
CA THR A 684 -38.07 33.45 -0.44
C THR A 684 -38.19 34.83 -1.08
N PHE A 685 -38.54 34.88 -2.36
CA PHE A 685 -39.01 36.12 -2.98
C PHE A 685 -40.36 36.51 -2.39
N GLY A 686 -40.49 37.73 -1.86
CA GLY A 686 -41.68 38.17 -1.14
C GLY A 686 -42.93 38.23 -2.03
N ASN A 687 -42.95 39.15 -2.99
CA ASN A 687 -44.02 39.35 -3.97
C ASN A 687 -43.70 38.65 -5.30
N SER A 688 -42.94 37.55 -5.27
CA SER A 688 -42.47 36.84 -6.46
C SER A 688 -41.70 37.73 -7.46
N ARG A 689 -40.96 38.75 -6.98
CA ARG A 689 -40.11 39.57 -7.86
C ARG A 689 -38.74 38.91 -7.96
N ASP A 690 -38.57 38.10 -9.00
CA ASP A 690 -37.37 37.32 -9.27
C ASP A 690 -36.65 37.77 -10.55
N ASN A 691 -36.80 39.04 -10.95
CA ASN A 691 -36.16 39.61 -12.16
C ASN A 691 -34.67 39.85 -11.96
N ILE A 692 -33.94 38.81 -11.55
CA ILE A 692 -32.54 38.80 -11.17
C ILE A 692 -31.82 37.61 -11.82
N ARG A 693 -30.61 37.85 -12.33
CA ARG A 693 -29.75 36.81 -12.92
C ARG A 693 -28.30 37.25 -12.95
N VAL A 694 -27.38 36.31 -13.14
CA VAL A 694 -25.99 36.63 -13.44
C VAL A 694 -25.82 36.82 -14.95
N VAL A 695 -25.12 37.88 -15.35
CA VAL A 695 -24.75 38.16 -16.74
C VAL A 695 -23.26 38.49 -16.84
N GLU A 696 -22.69 38.36 -18.03
CA GLU A 696 -21.36 38.85 -18.34
C GLU A 696 -21.45 40.23 -19.00
N ASN A 697 -20.71 41.21 -18.48
CA ASN A 697 -20.58 42.54 -19.06
C ASN A 697 -19.09 42.91 -19.16
N ALA A 698 -18.61 43.13 -20.39
CA ALA A 698 -17.23 43.51 -20.68
C ALA A 698 -16.16 42.55 -20.08
N GLY A 699 -16.46 41.25 -20.04
CA GLY A 699 -15.56 40.21 -19.50
C GLY A 699 -15.63 40.00 -17.99
N GLU A 700 -16.54 40.69 -17.29
CA GLU A 700 -16.78 40.54 -15.86
C GLU A 700 -18.21 40.08 -15.57
N LEU A 701 -18.38 39.23 -14.55
CA LEU A 701 -19.69 38.80 -14.10
C LEU A 701 -20.36 39.89 -13.25
N ALA A 702 -21.66 40.07 -13.47
CA ALA A 702 -22.50 40.99 -12.70
C ALA A 702 -23.87 40.37 -12.42
N LEU A 703 -24.42 40.68 -11.24
CA LEU A 703 -25.78 40.39 -10.84
C LEU A 703 -26.70 41.47 -11.43
N GLU A 704 -27.49 41.11 -12.43
CA GLU A 704 -28.39 41.99 -13.16
C GLU A 704 -29.80 41.93 -12.59
N VAL A 705 -30.39 43.10 -12.32
CA VAL A 705 -31.81 43.26 -11.95
C VAL A 705 -32.52 44.08 -13.01
N THR A 706 -33.69 43.58 -13.46
CA THR A 706 -34.50 44.22 -14.51
C THR A 706 -35.80 44.81 -13.96
N TYR A 707 -36.16 46.01 -14.42
CA TYR A 707 -37.37 46.72 -14.07
C TYR A 707 -38.18 47.00 -15.35
N ALA A 708 -39.37 46.41 -15.48
CA ALA A 708 -40.19 46.55 -16.68
C ALA A 708 -40.67 47.99 -16.92
N ALA A 709 -40.95 48.34 -18.17
CA ALA A 709 -41.44 49.67 -18.56
C ALA A 709 -42.77 50.01 -17.87
N ALA A 710 -42.93 51.24 -17.38
CA ALA A 710 -44.13 51.78 -16.72
C ALA A 710 -44.61 51.07 -15.44
N GLU A 711 -43.99 49.97 -15.03
CA GLU A 711 -44.28 49.30 -13.75
C GLU A 711 -43.80 50.15 -12.57
N THR A 712 -44.62 50.24 -11.52
CA THR A 712 -44.34 51.01 -10.30
C THR A 712 -44.86 50.31 -9.06
N GLY A 713 -44.22 50.56 -7.92
CA GLY A 713 -44.63 50.04 -6.63
C GLY A 713 -44.19 48.59 -6.38
N GLN A 714 -44.35 48.18 -5.13
CA GLN A 714 -43.80 46.91 -4.62
C GLN A 714 -44.56 45.65 -5.05
N MET A 715 -45.81 45.80 -5.51
CA MET A 715 -46.69 44.66 -5.84
C MET A 715 -46.52 44.18 -7.30
N ALA A 716 -45.78 44.91 -8.13
CA ALA A 716 -45.57 44.58 -9.53
C ALA A 716 -44.47 43.51 -9.69
N THR A 717 -44.84 42.30 -10.10
CA THR A 717 -43.92 41.15 -10.17
C THR A 717 -42.78 41.34 -11.18
N ALA A 718 -42.98 42.15 -12.22
CA ALA A 718 -41.95 42.47 -13.23
C ALA A 718 -41.07 43.70 -12.86
N ASN A 719 -41.18 44.19 -11.62
CA ASN A 719 -40.52 45.43 -11.17
C ASN A 719 -39.40 45.16 -10.16
N GLY A 720 -38.28 44.61 -10.63
CA GLY A 720 -37.08 44.41 -9.84
C GLY A 720 -37.05 43.09 -9.06
N THR A 721 -36.51 43.10 -7.84
CA THR A 721 -36.36 41.90 -7.00
C THR A 721 -36.68 42.15 -5.53
N ASP A 722 -37.03 41.09 -4.78
CA ASP A 722 -37.42 41.20 -3.38
C ASP A 722 -37.08 40.02 -2.46
N PHE A 723 -35.82 40.02 -2.03
CA PHE A 723 -35.36 39.15 -0.96
C PHE A 723 -34.45 39.92 0.00
N ALA A 724 -34.20 39.33 1.17
CA ALA A 724 -33.31 39.91 2.17
C ALA A 724 -32.49 38.80 2.82
N VAL A 725 -31.20 39.07 3.07
CA VAL A 725 -30.25 38.11 3.63
C VAL A 725 -29.82 38.55 5.03
N PRO A 726 -30.27 37.86 6.09
CA PRO A 726 -29.77 38.08 7.43
C PRO A 726 -28.26 37.88 7.53
N PHE A 727 -27.60 38.69 8.34
CA PHE A 727 -26.16 38.54 8.59
C PHE A 727 -25.91 37.30 9.48
N PRO A 728 -24.83 36.54 9.27
CA PRO A 728 -24.58 35.23 9.90
C PRO A 728 -24.04 35.37 11.33
N THR A 729 -24.88 35.87 12.23
CA THR A 729 -24.42 36.47 13.49
C THR A 729 -25.05 35.91 14.75
N GLY A 730 -26.06 35.04 14.65
CA GLY A 730 -26.68 34.31 15.78
C GLY A 730 -26.70 35.07 17.11
N ASN A 731 -27.71 35.91 17.37
CA ASN A 731 -27.94 36.62 18.64
C ASN A 731 -26.69 37.31 19.27
N SER A 732 -25.70 37.73 18.48
CA SER A 732 -24.55 38.49 18.98
C SER A 732 -24.88 39.97 19.13
N LYS A 733 -24.23 40.65 20.09
CA LYS A 733 -24.37 42.09 20.35
C LYS A 733 -23.68 42.91 19.27
N LEU A 734 -24.28 42.96 18.08
CA LEU A 734 -23.72 43.68 16.95
C LEU A 734 -23.75 45.20 17.20
N ARG A 735 -22.75 45.90 16.66
CA ARG A 735 -22.60 47.36 16.80
C ARG A 735 -22.39 48.07 15.48
N GLY A 736 -22.07 47.34 14.41
CA GLY A 736 -21.91 47.94 13.10
C GLY A 736 -22.14 46.96 11.95
N ALA A 737 -22.56 47.54 10.83
CA ALA A 737 -22.83 46.83 9.58
C ALA A 737 -22.24 47.57 8.40
N CYS A 738 -21.83 46.81 7.39
CA CYS A 738 -21.41 47.28 6.08
C CYS A 738 -22.12 46.47 5.00
N PHE A 739 -22.54 47.16 3.94
CA PHE A 739 -23.03 46.57 2.71
C PHE A 739 -22.43 47.33 1.53
N ALA A 740 -21.59 46.64 0.77
CA ALA A 740 -20.84 47.21 -0.36
C ALA A 740 -21.18 46.48 -1.66
N TYR A 741 -21.19 47.23 -2.75
CA TYR A 741 -21.40 46.72 -4.10
C TYR A 741 -20.96 47.78 -5.13
N ASP A 742 -20.45 47.37 -6.27
CA ASP A 742 -20.32 48.24 -7.43
C ASP A 742 -21.65 48.25 -8.19
N LEU A 743 -22.07 49.40 -8.69
CA LEU A 743 -23.35 49.62 -9.36
C LEU A 743 -23.15 50.22 -10.76
N ASN A 744 -23.86 49.67 -11.74
CA ASN A 744 -23.97 50.21 -13.10
C ASN A 744 -25.44 50.34 -13.50
N VAL A 745 -25.79 51.48 -14.10
CA VAL A 745 -27.15 51.82 -14.52
C VAL A 745 -27.19 51.90 -16.05
N ALA A 746 -28.04 51.12 -16.71
CA ALA A 746 -28.04 51.01 -18.17
C ALA A 746 -28.53 52.28 -18.89
N ILE A 747 -29.67 52.85 -18.47
CA ILE A 747 -30.20 54.13 -18.97
C ILE A 747 -30.08 55.17 -17.87
N ALA A 748 -29.62 56.38 -18.21
CA ALA A 748 -29.45 57.43 -17.22
C ALA A 748 -30.81 57.78 -16.57
N THR A 749 -30.82 57.97 -15.25
CA THR A 749 -32.06 58.03 -14.47
C THR A 749 -32.92 59.26 -14.80
N ASN A 750 -32.34 60.32 -15.36
CA ASN A 750 -33.07 61.48 -15.87
C ASN A 750 -33.71 61.25 -17.25
N GLU A 751 -33.11 60.39 -18.08
CA GLU A 751 -33.59 60.03 -19.42
C GLU A 751 -34.79 59.10 -19.30
N ASN A 752 -34.70 58.09 -18.43
CA ASN A 752 -35.85 57.23 -18.14
C ASN A 752 -36.80 57.83 -17.09
N LYS A 753 -36.39 58.86 -16.32
CA LYS A 753 -37.14 59.42 -15.17
C LYS A 753 -37.41 58.39 -14.06
N ASP A 754 -36.45 57.51 -13.83
CA ASP A 754 -36.55 56.44 -12.84
C ASP A 754 -36.26 56.95 -11.42
N VAL A 755 -37.09 56.49 -10.48
CA VAL A 755 -36.82 56.51 -9.03
C VAL A 755 -36.81 55.06 -8.56
N ILE A 756 -35.63 54.45 -8.46
CA ILE A 756 -35.44 53.04 -8.12
C ILE A 756 -34.77 52.95 -6.76
N LEU A 757 -35.38 52.16 -5.86
CA LEU A 757 -34.79 51.84 -4.57
C LEU A 757 -33.60 50.90 -4.75
N LEU A 758 -32.50 51.18 -4.08
CA LEU A 758 -31.26 50.41 -4.14
C LEU A 758 -31.16 49.41 -2.99
N PRO A 759 -30.27 48.40 -3.09
CA PRO A 759 -30.01 47.49 -1.98
C PRO A 759 -29.61 48.28 -0.73
N SER A 760 -30.05 47.85 0.45
CA SER A 760 -29.98 48.63 1.70
C SER A 760 -29.69 47.76 2.93
N ILE A 761 -29.40 48.39 4.07
CA ILE A 761 -29.25 47.71 5.36
C ILE A 761 -30.53 47.92 6.18
N LEU A 762 -31.12 46.82 6.68
CA LEU A 762 -32.20 46.85 7.67
C LEU A 762 -31.68 46.50 9.06
N LEU A 763 -32.23 47.17 10.07
CA LEU A 763 -32.03 46.83 11.48
C LEU A 763 -33.33 46.25 12.01
N ASN A 764 -33.25 45.07 12.61
CA ASN A 764 -34.39 44.37 13.17
C ASN A 764 -34.15 43.99 14.64
N SER A 765 -35.20 43.95 15.44
CA SER A 765 -35.23 43.32 16.77
C SER A 765 -36.26 42.20 16.73
N GLY A 766 -35.79 40.97 16.53
CA GLY A 766 -36.64 39.83 16.17
C GLY A 766 -37.41 40.11 14.86
N ASN A 767 -38.75 40.04 14.90
CA ASN A 767 -39.61 40.32 13.74
C ASN A 767 -39.98 41.80 13.58
N THR A 768 -39.45 42.69 14.42
CA THR A 768 -39.76 44.12 14.39
C THR A 768 -38.69 44.88 13.61
N LEU A 769 -39.08 45.53 12.52
CA LEU A 769 -38.22 46.45 11.79
C LEU A 769 -37.99 47.73 12.62
N LEU A 770 -36.74 47.98 12.99
CA LEU A 770 -36.33 49.18 13.70
C LEU A 770 -36.08 50.33 12.71
N SER A 771 -35.19 50.10 11.73
CA SER A 771 -34.83 51.11 10.72
C SER A 771 -34.51 50.48 9.37
N ASP A 772 -34.76 51.27 8.32
CA ASP A 772 -34.41 50.97 6.93
C ASP A 772 -33.54 52.09 6.36
N HIS A 773 -32.28 51.78 6.07
CA HIS A 773 -31.29 52.72 5.54
C HIS A 773 -31.31 52.71 4.01
N ARG A 774 -32.45 53.12 3.43
CA ARG A 774 -32.69 53.00 1.99
C ARG A 774 -32.24 54.23 1.20
N TYR A 775 -31.66 53.96 0.04
CA TYR A 775 -31.28 54.96 -0.96
C TYR A 775 -32.02 54.72 -2.27
N ALA A 776 -32.22 55.77 -3.05
CA ALA A 776 -32.92 55.69 -4.33
C ALA A 776 -32.19 56.49 -5.40
N THR A 777 -32.29 56.05 -6.66
CA THR A 777 -32.00 56.94 -7.79
C THR A 777 -33.06 58.04 -7.89
N ASN A 778 -32.73 59.15 -8.55
CA ASN A 778 -33.68 60.21 -8.83
C ASN A 778 -33.60 60.72 -10.27
N LYS A 779 -34.61 61.50 -10.66
CA LYS A 779 -34.75 62.09 -12.00
C LYS A 779 -33.67 63.12 -12.39
N TYR A 780 -32.71 63.43 -11.51
CA TYR A 780 -31.64 64.40 -11.73
C TYR A 780 -30.26 63.76 -11.87
N LYS A 781 -30.18 62.45 -12.16
CA LYS A 781 -28.93 61.67 -12.16
C LYS A 781 -28.24 61.66 -10.78
N ARG A 782 -28.98 61.66 -9.68
CA ARG A 782 -28.43 61.65 -8.32
C ARG A 782 -29.06 60.53 -7.49
N PHE A 783 -28.41 60.21 -6.38
CA PHE A 783 -29.00 59.44 -5.31
C PHE A 783 -29.67 60.32 -4.27
N SER A 784 -30.72 59.79 -3.66
CA SER A 784 -31.42 60.40 -2.54
C SER A 784 -31.63 59.38 -1.44
N ALA A 785 -31.53 59.82 -0.18
CA ALA A 785 -31.82 58.97 0.97
C ALA A 785 -33.31 59.05 1.32
N LYS A 786 -33.91 57.90 1.67
CA LYS A 786 -35.28 57.79 2.15
C LYS A 786 -35.27 57.06 3.49
N PHE A 787 -35.25 57.82 4.59
CA PHE A 787 -35.40 57.29 5.94
C PHE A 787 -36.89 57.26 6.29
N VAL A 788 -37.42 56.07 6.60
CA VAL A 788 -38.87 55.85 6.70
C VAL A 788 -39.37 55.88 8.16
N ASN A 789 -38.49 55.76 9.17
CA ASN A 789 -38.88 55.70 10.59
C ASN A 789 -38.26 56.84 11.44
N PRO A 790 -38.96 57.33 12.48
CA PRO A 790 -38.40 58.19 13.53
C PRO A 790 -37.16 57.54 14.19
N PRO A 791 -36.19 58.33 14.69
CA PRO A 791 -36.21 59.79 14.81
C PRO A 791 -35.90 60.54 13.50
N HIS A 792 -35.60 59.84 12.41
CA HIS A 792 -35.04 60.41 11.17
C HIS A 792 -36.07 60.86 10.12
N ALA A 793 -37.35 61.03 10.51
CA ALA A 793 -38.39 61.52 9.62
C ALA A 793 -38.14 62.96 9.13
N ASP A 794 -37.35 63.72 9.89
CA ASP A 794 -36.81 65.04 9.58
C ASP A 794 -35.78 65.04 8.43
N LEU A 795 -35.19 63.89 8.10
CA LEU A 795 -34.19 63.75 7.02
C LEU A 795 -34.76 63.76 5.60
N SER A 796 -36.07 63.99 5.42
CA SER A 796 -36.77 64.06 4.13
C SER A 796 -35.86 64.47 2.95
N TRP A 797 -35.80 63.59 1.93
CA TRP A 797 -34.99 63.65 0.71
C TRP A 797 -33.70 64.50 0.83
N LEU A 798 -32.60 63.89 1.29
CA LEU A 798 -31.26 64.46 1.08
C LEU A 798 -30.90 64.30 -0.41
N ASP A 799 -30.90 65.40 -1.17
CA ASP A 799 -30.52 65.44 -2.61
C ASP A 799 -29.30 66.36 -2.88
N TYR A 800 -28.61 66.82 -1.83
CA TYR A 800 -27.45 67.71 -1.99
C TYR A 800 -26.12 66.93 -1.99
N SER A 801 -25.73 66.42 -3.16
CA SER A 801 -24.42 65.78 -3.42
C SER A 801 -23.43 66.68 -4.17
N GLY A 802 -23.81 67.93 -4.48
CA GLY A 802 -23.08 68.79 -5.42
C GLY A 802 -23.33 68.39 -6.89
N ASN A 803 -22.27 68.30 -7.70
CA ASN A 803 -22.30 67.95 -9.13
C ASN A 803 -21.98 66.47 -9.41
N ASN A 804 -22.10 65.59 -8.42
CA ASN A 804 -21.86 64.16 -8.58
C ASN A 804 -23.06 63.50 -9.27
N TYR A 805 -22.91 63.19 -10.57
CA TYR A 805 -23.97 62.61 -11.39
C TYR A 805 -23.73 61.12 -11.68
N VAL A 806 -24.81 60.33 -11.61
CA VAL A 806 -24.88 58.92 -12.02
C VAL A 806 -25.15 58.88 -13.52
N ASN A 807 -24.09 58.62 -14.28
CA ASN A 807 -24.15 58.45 -15.72
C ASN A 807 -24.45 56.99 -16.11
N ALA A 808 -25.12 56.83 -17.25
CA ALA A 808 -25.38 55.54 -17.86
C ALA A 808 -24.07 54.77 -18.12
N ASN A 809 -24.11 53.44 -18.01
CA ASN A 809 -23.02 52.53 -18.35
C ASN A 809 -21.69 52.82 -17.64
N THR A 810 -21.74 53.48 -16.48
CA THR A 810 -20.57 53.77 -15.64
C THR A 810 -20.68 52.96 -14.35
N TRP A 811 -19.59 52.31 -13.96
CA TRP A 811 -19.50 51.62 -12.68
C TRP A 811 -19.17 52.60 -11.56
N TYR A 812 -19.96 52.54 -10.47
CA TYR A 812 -19.76 53.31 -9.25
C TYR A 812 -19.58 52.35 -8.08
N LYS A 813 -18.52 52.53 -7.30
CA LYS A 813 -18.32 51.76 -6.08
C LYS A 813 -19.19 52.32 -4.97
N MET A 814 -20.15 51.53 -4.50
CA MET A 814 -21.10 51.92 -3.46
C MET A 814 -20.76 51.22 -2.15
N ASN A 815 -20.81 51.96 -1.04
CA ASN A 815 -20.60 51.39 0.28
C ASN A 815 -21.52 52.08 1.29
N GLN A 816 -22.33 51.27 1.97
CA GLN A 816 -23.17 51.68 3.09
C GLN A 816 -22.53 51.14 4.35
N HIS A 817 -22.33 51.98 5.34
CA HIS A 817 -21.95 51.49 6.65
C HIS A 817 -22.54 52.33 7.76
N LEU A 818 -22.82 51.66 8.87
CA LEU A 818 -23.36 52.27 10.07
C LEU A 818 -22.74 51.63 11.29
N GLN A 819 -22.62 52.41 12.36
CA GLN A 819 -22.02 51.94 13.61
C GLN A 819 -22.55 52.73 14.81
N PHE A 820 -22.99 52.05 15.87
CA PHE A 820 -23.53 52.66 17.08
C PHE A 820 -22.87 52.13 18.36
N GLY A 821 -22.93 52.94 19.42
CA GLY A 821 -22.46 52.57 20.76
C GLY A 821 -23.57 51.99 21.63
N ASP A 822 -23.29 51.81 22.91
CA ASP A 822 -24.21 51.14 23.85
C ASP A 822 -25.48 51.93 24.18
N ASN A 823 -25.54 53.21 23.84
CA ASN A 823 -26.75 54.03 23.93
C ASN A 823 -27.56 54.05 22.63
N GLY A 824 -27.15 53.28 21.61
CA GLY A 824 -27.79 53.21 20.30
C GLY A 824 -27.55 54.43 19.40
N SER A 825 -26.71 55.38 19.84
CA SER A 825 -26.29 56.52 19.04
C SER A 825 -25.00 56.22 18.26
N GLY A 826 -24.96 56.62 17.00
CA GLY A 826 -23.98 56.14 16.03
C GLY A 826 -23.86 57.00 14.77
N THR A 827 -22.94 56.63 13.88
CA THR A 827 -22.75 57.28 12.59
C THR A 827 -23.29 56.39 11.46
N LEU A 828 -23.66 57.03 10.35
CA LEU A 828 -24.09 56.39 9.11
C LEU A 828 -23.41 57.11 7.95
N ASP A 829 -22.90 56.36 6.99
CA ASP A 829 -22.30 56.91 5.78
C ASP A 829 -22.79 56.17 4.53
N PHE A 830 -22.90 56.93 3.45
CA PHE A 830 -23.15 56.46 2.11
C PHE A 830 -22.04 56.97 1.20
N GLN A 831 -21.16 56.07 0.77
CA GLN A 831 -20.03 56.40 -0.08
C GLN A 831 -20.29 56.02 -1.53
N MET A 832 -19.81 56.88 -2.42
CA MET A 832 -19.69 56.62 -3.85
C MET A 832 -18.22 56.86 -4.26
N ASN A 833 -17.57 55.84 -4.83
CA ASN A 833 -16.16 55.87 -5.21
C ASN A 833 -15.25 56.26 -4.03
N ASP A 834 -15.46 55.62 -2.88
CA ASP A 834 -14.71 55.81 -1.62
C ASP A 834 -14.80 57.22 -1.01
N VAL A 835 -15.75 58.05 -1.47
CA VAL A 835 -16.01 59.39 -0.95
C VAL A 835 -17.44 59.47 -0.43
N THR A 836 -17.63 60.06 0.75
CA THR A 836 -18.97 60.37 1.28
C THR A 836 -19.78 61.19 0.28
N TYR A 837 -20.92 60.63 -0.10
CA TYR A 837 -21.74 61.10 -1.21
C TYR A 837 -22.54 62.36 -0.83
N PHE A 838 -23.16 62.37 0.34
CA PHE A 838 -23.92 63.53 0.83
C PHE A 838 -22.97 64.59 1.37
N LYS A 839 -23.05 65.81 0.83
CA LYS A 839 -22.18 66.91 1.25
C LYS A 839 -22.79 67.68 2.42
N PRO A 840 -21.97 68.34 3.26
CA PRO A 840 -22.46 69.22 4.30
C PRO A 840 -23.42 70.27 3.74
N ASN A 841 -24.55 70.49 4.40
CA ASN A 841 -25.57 71.45 3.98
C ASN A 841 -25.82 72.44 5.11
N ALA A 842 -25.55 73.73 4.94
CA ALA A 842 -25.73 74.72 6.01
C ALA A 842 -27.17 74.81 6.57
N GLY A 843 -28.18 74.31 5.85
CA GLY A 843 -29.57 74.25 6.31
C GLY A 843 -29.98 72.93 6.98
N LYS A 844 -29.07 71.96 7.13
CA LYS A 844 -29.30 70.67 7.82
C LYS A 844 -28.05 70.30 8.63
N PHE A 845 -28.21 69.75 9.83
CA PHE A 845 -27.06 69.29 10.65
C PHE A 845 -26.00 70.38 10.96
N ASP A 846 -26.42 71.64 11.08
CA ASP A 846 -25.53 72.77 11.38
C ASP A 846 -24.34 72.92 10.41
N GLY A 847 -24.43 72.36 9.19
CA GLY A 847 -23.35 72.38 8.21
C GLY A 847 -22.24 71.35 8.45
N GLU A 848 -22.43 70.37 9.33
CA GLU A 848 -21.54 69.21 9.47
C GLU A 848 -21.77 68.18 8.36
N ALA A 849 -20.73 67.37 8.10
CA ALA A 849 -20.80 66.29 7.13
C ALA A 849 -21.60 65.12 7.71
N PHE A 850 -22.45 64.50 6.88
CA PHE A 850 -23.45 63.51 7.30
C PHE A 850 -22.85 62.35 8.10
N GLU A 851 -21.69 61.85 7.66
CA GLU A 851 -20.94 60.76 8.27
C GLU A 851 -20.40 61.07 9.68
N ASN A 852 -20.30 62.36 10.04
CA ASN A 852 -19.79 62.80 11.35
C ASN A 852 -20.90 63.10 12.36
N VAL A 853 -22.15 63.16 11.90
CA VAL A 853 -23.30 63.43 12.76
C VAL A 853 -23.66 62.16 13.51
N ASN A 854 -23.77 62.24 14.84
CA ASN A 854 -24.28 61.13 15.63
C ASN A 854 -25.81 61.09 15.56
N HIS A 855 -26.33 60.03 14.98
CA HIS A 855 -27.73 59.69 14.82
C HIS A 855 -28.16 58.69 15.89
N GLN A 856 -29.37 58.82 16.43
CA GLN A 856 -29.97 57.75 17.22
C GLN A 856 -30.45 56.65 16.26
N LEU A 857 -29.67 55.57 16.12
CA LEU A 857 -29.94 54.51 15.16
C LEU A 857 -30.83 53.40 15.74
N VAL A 858 -30.74 53.17 17.05
CA VAL A 858 -31.44 52.10 17.77
C VAL A 858 -31.81 52.63 19.16
N ASP A 859 -32.97 52.28 19.71
CA ASP A 859 -33.30 52.64 21.09
C ASP A 859 -32.42 51.86 22.09
N ALA A 860 -32.07 52.47 23.22
CA ALA A 860 -31.19 51.84 24.22
C ALA A 860 -31.70 50.47 24.72
N SER A 861 -33.02 50.23 24.68
CA SER A 861 -33.65 48.94 25.00
C SER A 861 -33.34 47.83 23.99
N ASP A 862 -33.04 48.19 22.74
CA ASP A 862 -32.93 47.25 21.62
C ASP A 862 -31.49 47.03 21.15
N VAL A 863 -30.53 47.82 21.65
CA VAL A 863 -29.09 47.78 21.29
C VAL A 863 -28.49 46.38 21.36
N ASP A 864 -28.88 45.56 22.33
CA ASP A 864 -28.36 44.20 22.52
C ASP A 864 -29.14 43.13 21.74
N HIS A 865 -30.21 43.52 21.04
CA HIS A 865 -31.11 42.64 20.28
C HIS A 865 -31.12 42.94 18.78
N VAL A 866 -30.27 43.88 18.32
CA VAL A 866 -30.18 44.27 16.92
C VAL A 866 -29.65 43.14 16.05
N GLN A 867 -30.35 42.89 14.96
CA GLN A 867 -29.95 42.04 13.86
C GLN A 867 -29.85 42.90 12.59
N PHE A 868 -28.81 42.64 11.79
CA PHE A 868 -28.63 43.31 10.50
C PHE A 868 -29.04 42.40 9.35
N THR A 869 -29.67 42.99 8.34
CA THR A 869 -30.10 42.30 7.12
C THR A 869 -29.67 43.08 5.89
N ALA A 870 -29.04 42.41 4.93
CA ALA A 870 -28.80 42.95 3.59
C ALA A 870 -30.07 42.81 2.78
N ASN A 871 -30.70 43.93 2.48
CA ASN A 871 -31.98 43.98 1.79
C ASN A 871 -31.80 44.24 0.30
N PHE A 872 -32.24 43.29 -0.53
CA PHE A 872 -32.23 43.38 -1.98
C PHE A 872 -33.62 43.72 -2.54
N ASP A 873 -34.58 44.17 -1.72
CA ASP A 873 -35.86 44.73 -2.18
C ASP A 873 -35.66 46.03 -2.98
N THR A 874 -35.47 45.88 -4.28
CA THR A 874 -35.24 46.96 -5.24
C THR A 874 -36.36 46.99 -6.25
N TYR A 875 -36.98 48.15 -6.43
CA TYR A 875 -38.08 48.35 -7.38
C TYR A 875 -38.22 49.82 -7.77
N ARG A 876 -38.90 50.08 -8.89
CA ARG A 876 -39.29 51.45 -9.28
C ARG A 876 -40.39 51.95 -8.35
N HIS A 877 -40.06 52.97 -7.55
CA HIS A 877 -40.93 53.52 -6.52
C HIS A 877 -42.04 54.42 -7.10
N ASP A 878 -41.67 55.37 -7.97
CA ASP A 878 -42.57 56.39 -8.52
C ASP A 878 -42.81 56.22 -10.02
N ALA A 879 -43.95 56.76 -10.51
CA ALA A 879 -44.29 56.81 -11.93
C ALA A 879 -43.38 57.78 -12.69
N GLY A 880 -42.70 57.27 -13.72
CA GLY A 880 -41.81 58.07 -14.57
C GLY A 880 -41.07 57.29 -15.65
N GLY A 881 -40.61 56.08 -15.31
CA GLY A 881 -39.91 55.13 -16.18
C GLY A 881 -40.76 54.58 -17.31
N THR A 882 -40.50 54.98 -18.56
CA THR A 882 -41.24 54.47 -19.73
C THR A 882 -40.50 53.39 -20.51
N ASN A 883 -39.23 53.13 -20.19
CA ASN A 883 -38.42 52.08 -20.80
C ASN A 883 -38.07 51.00 -19.77
N ILE A 884 -37.73 49.81 -20.28
CA ILE A 884 -37.11 48.75 -19.47
C ILE A 884 -35.79 49.29 -18.93
N GLN A 885 -35.59 49.18 -17.62
CA GLN A 885 -34.37 49.58 -16.95
C GLN A 885 -33.62 48.36 -16.46
N THR A 886 -32.30 48.42 -16.52
CA THR A 886 -31.42 47.40 -15.96
C THR A 886 -30.42 48.06 -15.02
N ILE A 887 -30.22 47.46 -13.85
CA ILE A 887 -29.15 47.81 -12.92
C ILE A 887 -28.32 46.55 -12.66
N GLN A 888 -27.00 46.69 -12.75
CA GLN A 888 -26.06 45.59 -12.55
C GLN A 888 -25.20 45.86 -11.31
N TYR A 889 -24.93 44.78 -10.57
CA TYR A 889 -24.17 44.79 -9.32
C TYR A 889 -23.00 43.81 -9.38
N LYS A 890 -21.83 44.19 -8.89
CA LYS A 890 -20.68 43.27 -8.71
C LYS A 890 -19.91 43.62 -7.44
N ASN A 891 -18.92 42.82 -7.07
CA ASN A 891 -18.15 43.02 -5.83
C ASN A 891 -19.06 43.17 -4.58
N ILE A 892 -20.14 42.39 -4.53
CA ILE A 892 -21.16 42.46 -3.50
C ILE A 892 -20.59 41.85 -2.22
N ALA A 893 -20.59 42.61 -1.12
CA ALA A 893 -20.05 42.16 0.15
C ALA A 893 -20.84 42.71 1.34
N ILE A 894 -20.92 41.93 2.40
CA ILE A 894 -21.45 42.35 3.71
C ILE A 894 -20.36 42.27 4.77
N GLY A 895 -20.43 43.09 5.80
CA GLY A 895 -19.52 43.00 6.94
C GLY A 895 -20.12 43.51 8.24
N TRP A 896 -19.65 43.00 9.38
CA TRP A 896 -20.17 43.33 10.70
C TRP A 896 -19.09 43.32 11.78
N ASN A 897 -19.39 43.98 12.89
CA ASN A 897 -18.57 43.99 14.09
C ASN A 897 -19.42 44.10 15.36
N THR A 898 -18.78 43.85 16.50
CA THR A 898 -19.40 43.89 17.85
C THR A 898 -18.95 45.09 18.67
N THR A 899 -18.12 45.97 18.10
CA THR A 899 -17.55 47.14 18.78
C THR A 899 -17.73 48.39 17.92
N LYS A 900 -17.94 49.54 18.56
CA LYS A 900 -17.80 50.86 17.92
C LYS A 900 -16.31 51.17 17.68
#